data_AF-A0A7C4HG24-F1
#
_entry.id   AF-A0A7C4HG24-F1
#
_cell.length_a   1.000
_cell.length_b   1.000
_cell.length_c   1.000
_cell.angle_alpha   90.00
_cell.angle_beta   90.00
_cell.angle_gamma   90.00
#
_symmetry.space_group_name_H-M   'P 1'
#
loop_
_entity.id
_entity.type
_entity.pdbx_description
1 polymer ?
#
loop_
_entity_poly.entity_id
_entity_poly.type
_entity_poly.pdbx_seq_one_letter_code
_entity_poly.pdbx_strand_id
1 'polypeptide(L)'
;MEAKYRPEEIEPRWQARWAEDKTFEVEANPSKPKYYLLEMFPYPSGRLHMGHVRNYSIGDVVSRYKTMRGFNVLHPMGWDAFGLPAENAAIENKIHPNQWTKQNIAHMKSQLQRLGYSYDWRREFATCDPEYYRWEQMVFIEMLERGLVEKKRSWVNWCDKCQTVLANEQVEDGYCWRHGDTLVRQKEMAQWFFKITNYAEELLDYTNKLPGWPEKVLIMQRNWIGKSHGAMVKFSLEKSYDDAGAKVEDITVYTTRPDTIFGATFMSLAAENPLAALLSQGAEQEAAVKRFCDRVRNEDKIKRSAADYEKEGVFTGAYCLNPLTGWKMPIYVANFVLMDYGTGAVMAVPSHDQRDFEFAKKYGLRIVPVVQPEGQPALDGEKMTEAWEGPGTMINSAEYNGLANEEFKKVIGSRLEKEGRGGPTVNYRLRDWLISRQRFWGAPIPVVYCDKCGTVPERKDRLPVKLPAEAELDPTGGNPLAKLDWWVNTTCPKCGGPARRETDTMDTFVESSWYFDRYACSHYDQGILNAEEVGYWLPVDQYIGGIEHAVLHLLYARFFTKVLRDLGHLKFDEPFTRLLTQGMVILESVKCPEHGYLFPQSVQDGKCPVCGKPVIVGRKEKMSKSKKNTIDPEEMVKKYGADTVRLYLLFEAPPDKEIDWSDDRIQGQFRFLHRLWTFAARHRDGLIEANRLLTNPAPGPAADEQALFRKTHETVRDVTDRVDRWMLNTAIASLRELFNEMSGFEPGEGEDRTRRYGLLRFAFERFLLMLNPFCPHLCQELFAELEIPGSAFKLPWPSFDKRAVAREEFELILQVNGKLRAKTMAPVDASEEELKQIAFANERIAEQTAGKAPKKVIVVKGKLVNVVL
;
A
#
# COMPACT_ATOMS: atom_id res chain seq x y z
N MET A 1 -16.66 -28.52 32.28
CA MET A 1 -15.34 -27.94 32.03
C MET A 1 -14.19 -28.83 32.50
N GLU A 2 -13.32 -29.26 31.58
CA GLU A 2 -12.07 -29.96 31.94
C GLU A 2 -11.06 -29.02 32.62
N ALA A 3 -10.14 -29.57 33.41
CA ALA A 3 -9.14 -28.79 34.14
C ALA A 3 -8.07 -28.12 33.25
N LYS A 4 -7.82 -28.67 32.04
CA LYS A 4 -6.78 -28.18 31.12
C LYS A 4 -7.42 -27.57 29.87
N TYR A 5 -6.95 -26.39 29.48
CA TYR A 5 -7.31 -25.79 28.19
C TYR A 5 -6.70 -26.60 27.03
N ARG A 6 -7.54 -27.01 26.08
CA ARG A 6 -7.17 -27.79 24.89
C ARG A 6 -7.75 -27.14 23.62
N PRO A 7 -7.02 -26.20 22.99
CA PRO A 7 -7.48 -25.52 21.78
C PRO A 7 -7.87 -26.51 20.66
N GLU A 8 -7.14 -27.61 20.52
CA GLU A 8 -7.33 -28.62 19.48
C GLU A 8 -8.69 -29.31 19.50
N GLU A 9 -9.36 -29.35 20.65
CA GLU A 9 -10.71 -29.92 20.81
C GLU A 9 -11.81 -28.84 20.67
N ILE A 10 -11.48 -27.58 20.96
CA ILE A 10 -12.42 -26.45 21.04
C ILE A 10 -12.54 -25.72 19.69
N GLU A 11 -11.42 -25.34 19.09
CA GLU A 11 -11.39 -24.44 17.93
C GLU A 11 -12.10 -25.04 16.69
N PRO A 12 -11.83 -26.30 16.28
CA PRO A 12 -12.50 -26.89 15.11
C PRO A 12 -14.01 -27.02 15.30
N ARG A 13 -14.45 -27.31 16.53
CA ARG A 13 -15.87 -27.46 16.87
C ARG A 13 -16.63 -26.15 16.65
N TRP A 14 -16.09 -25.04 17.14
CA TRP A 14 -16.71 -23.72 16.96
C TRP A 14 -16.63 -23.22 15.52
N GLN A 15 -15.53 -23.48 14.83
CA GLN A 15 -15.39 -23.16 13.40
C GLN A 15 -16.46 -23.89 12.57
N ALA A 16 -16.65 -25.19 12.81
CA ALA A 16 -17.70 -25.98 12.16
C ALA A 16 -19.10 -25.44 12.49
N ARG A 17 -19.33 -25.08 13.77
CA ARG A 17 -20.60 -24.50 14.20
C ARG A 17 -20.90 -23.16 13.53
N TRP A 18 -19.92 -22.26 13.42
CA TRP A 18 -20.13 -20.96 12.76
C TRP A 18 -20.43 -21.08 11.28
N ALA A 19 -19.81 -22.07 10.61
CA ALA A 19 -20.11 -22.41 9.22
C ALA A 19 -21.53 -22.98 9.06
N GLU A 20 -21.94 -23.92 9.92
CA GLU A 20 -23.31 -24.46 9.94
C GLU A 20 -24.36 -23.37 10.19
N ASP A 21 -24.11 -22.50 11.18
CA ASP A 21 -25.00 -21.39 11.55
C ASP A 21 -24.93 -20.21 10.58
N LYS A 22 -24.08 -20.27 9.53
CA LYS A 22 -23.87 -19.19 8.56
C LYS A 22 -23.56 -17.84 9.21
N THR A 23 -22.75 -17.88 10.27
CA THR A 23 -22.63 -16.79 11.25
C THR A 23 -22.13 -15.46 10.65
N PHE A 24 -21.31 -15.55 9.59
CA PHE A 24 -20.66 -14.39 8.96
C PHE A 24 -21.22 -14.07 7.57
N GLU A 25 -22.28 -14.76 7.14
CA GLU A 25 -22.96 -14.46 5.88
C GLU A 25 -23.80 -13.19 6.03
N VAL A 26 -23.61 -12.21 5.12
CA VAL A 26 -24.31 -10.92 5.16
C VAL A 26 -24.94 -10.56 3.81
N GLU A 27 -26.12 -9.95 3.91
CA GLU A 27 -26.85 -9.35 2.81
C GLU A 27 -27.00 -7.85 3.01
N ALA A 28 -27.32 -7.10 1.95
CA ALA A 28 -27.66 -5.69 2.08
C ALA A 28 -28.86 -5.54 3.02
N ASN A 29 -28.70 -4.71 4.06
CA ASN A 29 -29.76 -4.46 5.04
C ASN A 29 -29.79 -2.97 5.38
N PRO A 30 -30.64 -2.19 4.70
CA PRO A 30 -30.76 -0.74 4.91
C PRO A 30 -31.17 -0.31 6.33
N SER A 31 -31.67 -1.23 7.18
CA SER A 31 -32.01 -0.92 8.58
C SER A 31 -30.79 -0.85 9.50
N LYS A 32 -29.62 -1.27 9.04
CA LYS A 32 -28.37 -1.26 9.80
C LYS A 32 -27.33 -0.36 9.12
N PRO A 33 -26.45 0.32 9.89
CA PRO A 33 -25.31 0.99 9.31
C PRO A 33 -24.36 -0.05 8.71
N LYS A 34 -24.01 0.10 7.43
CA LYS A 34 -23.05 -0.79 6.75
C LYS A 34 -21.62 -0.52 7.23
N TYR A 35 -20.79 -1.55 7.19
CA TYR A 35 -19.34 -1.41 7.34
C TYR A 35 -18.63 -2.42 6.45
N TYR A 36 -17.92 -1.96 5.42
CA TYR A 36 -17.13 -2.80 4.55
C TYR A 36 -15.66 -2.75 4.97
N LEU A 37 -15.20 -3.83 5.63
CA LEU A 37 -13.80 -4.04 5.97
C LEU A 37 -13.17 -5.01 4.97
N LEU A 38 -12.02 -4.63 4.43
CA LEU A 38 -11.32 -5.45 3.44
C LEU A 38 -9.82 -5.42 3.66
N GLU A 39 -9.21 -6.59 3.67
CA GLU A 39 -7.77 -6.76 3.56
C GLU A 39 -7.37 -7.06 2.11
N MET A 40 -6.14 -6.66 1.73
CA MET A 40 -5.52 -7.12 0.49
C MET A 40 -5.54 -8.65 0.44
N PHE A 41 -6.26 -9.20 -0.54
CA PHE A 41 -6.35 -10.64 -0.76
C PHE A 41 -4.98 -11.26 -1.15
N PRO A 42 -4.73 -12.53 -0.84
CA PRO A 42 -3.41 -13.12 -1.06
C PRO A 42 -3.21 -13.67 -2.48
N TYR A 43 -1.95 -13.68 -2.91
CA TYR A 43 -1.49 -14.50 -4.05
C TYR A 43 -1.42 -15.99 -3.66
N PRO A 44 -2.10 -16.91 -4.37
CA PRO A 44 -2.06 -18.35 -4.12
C PRO A 44 -0.79 -19.00 -4.71
N SER A 45 0.37 -18.46 -4.34
CA SER A 45 1.70 -18.88 -4.80
C SER A 45 2.38 -19.89 -3.86
N GLY A 46 1.67 -20.41 -2.86
CA GLY A 46 2.17 -21.39 -1.89
C GLY A 46 1.35 -21.33 -0.61
N ARG A 47 2.01 -21.28 0.56
CA ARG A 47 1.35 -21.22 1.86
C ARG A 47 1.27 -19.82 2.46
N LEU A 48 0.41 -19.65 3.47
CA LEU A 48 0.41 -18.46 4.33
C LEU A 48 1.71 -18.37 5.15
N HIS A 49 1.96 -17.19 5.70
CA HIS A 49 3.06 -16.90 6.62
C HIS A 49 2.56 -15.88 7.65
N MET A 50 3.32 -15.62 8.72
CA MET A 50 2.85 -14.76 9.82
C MET A 50 2.50 -13.32 9.41
N GLY A 51 3.10 -12.78 8.35
CA GLY A 51 2.64 -11.50 7.77
C GLY A 51 1.19 -11.51 7.27
N HIS A 52 0.70 -12.64 6.73
CA HIS A 52 -0.70 -12.80 6.33
C HIS A 52 -1.60 -12.91 7.58
N VAL A 53 -1.20 -13.75 8.53
CA VAL A 53 -1.95 -13.95 9.79
C VAL A 53 -2.09 -12.63 10.53
N ARG A 54 -1.06 -11.79 10.55
CA ARG A 54 -1.13 -10.46 11.15
C ARG A 54 -2.20 -9.58 10.47
N ASN A 55 -2.16 -9.49 9.14
CA ASN A 55 -3.09 -8.68 8.34
C ASN A 55 -4.55 -9.06 8.62
N TYR A 56 -4.83 -10.35 8.49
CA TYR A 56 -6.18 -10.88 8.59
C TYR A 56 -6.69 -10.94 10.03
N SER A 57 -5.80 -11.08 11.02
CA SER A 57 -6.21 -10.96 12.43
C SER A 57 -6.56 -9.52 12.80
N ILE A 58 -5.86 -8.52 12.25
CA ILE A 58 -6.18 -7.10 12.46
C ILE A 58 -7.58 -6.80 11.89
N GLY A 59 -7.86 -7.24 10.66
CA GLY A 59 -9.18 -7.06 10.04
C GLY A 59 -10.29 -7.77 10.82
N ASP A 60 -10.09 -9.03 11.16
CA ASP A 60 -11.08 -9.85 11.86
C ASP A 60 -11.48 -9.30 13.24
N VAL A 61 -10.53 -8.77 14.01
CA VAL A 61 -10.83 -8.09 15.29
C VAL A 61 -11.82 -6.95 15.08
N VAL A 62 -11.57 -6.10 14.09
CA VAL A 62 -12.41 -4.93 13.84
C VAL A 62 -13.75 -5.36 13.22
N SER A 63 -13.78 -6.37 12.35
CA SER A 63 -15.02 -6.93 11.79
C SER A 63 -15.95 -7.46 12.89
N ARG A 64 -15.42 -8.26 13.82
CA ARG A 64 -16.18 -8.77 14.97
C ARG A 64 -16.64 -7.65 15.90
N TYR A 65 -15.75 -6.71 16.21
CA TYR A 65 -16.09 -5.55 17.02
C TYR A 65 -17.20 -4.69 16.41
N LYS A 66 -17.13 -4.36 15.11
CA LYS A 66 -18.16 -3.56 14.42
C LYS A 66 -19.49 -4.30 14.35
N THR A 67 -19.47 -5.62 14.17
CA THR A 67 -20.67 -6.47 14.24
C THR A 67 -21.35 -6.33 15.61
N MET A 68 -20.59 -6.46 16.70
CA MET A 68 -21.10 -6.29 18.07
C MET A 68 -21.53 -4.85 18.38
N ARG A 69 -21.03 -3.86 17.64
CA ARG A 69 -21.48 -2.45 17.70
C ARG A 69 -22.75 -2.19 16.87
N GLY A 70 -23.33 -3.21 16.26
CA GLY A 70 -24.61 -3.15 15.52
C GLY A 70 -24.49 -2.85 14.03
N PHE A 71 -23.27 -2.83 13.48
CA PHE A 71 -23.06 -2.66 12.05
C PHE A 71 -23.41 -3.95 11.28
N ASN A 72 -23.84 -3.78 10.02
CA ASN A 72 -23.87 -4.86 9.05
C ASN A 72 -22.50 -4.91 8.36
N VAL A 73 -21.68 -5.91 8.69
CA VAL A 73 -20.27 -5.95 8.31
C VAL A 73 -20.03 -6.87 7.13
N LEU A 74 -19.60 -6.32 5.99
CA LEU A 74 -19.06 -7.11 4.89
C LEU A 74 -17.57 -7.32 5.14
N HIS A 75 -17.17 -8.58 5.25
CA HIS A 75 -15.79 -9.03 5.45
C HIS A 75 -15.52 -10.21 4.50
N PRO A 76 -15.05 -9.95 3.27
CA PRO A 76 -14.88 -10.99 2.25
C PRO A 76 -13.42 -11.43 2.10
N MET A 77 -13.21 -12.55 1.41
CA MET A 77 -11.88 -13.04 1.03
C MET A 77 -11.95 -13.79 -0.30
N GLY A 78 -10.82 -13.87 -0.99
CA GLY A 78 -10.68 -14.47 -2.32
C GLY A 78 -9.21 -14.53 -2.71
N TRP A 79 -8.92 -14.67 -4.01
CA TRP A 79 -7.58 -15.07 -4.45
C TRP A 79 -7.10 -14.30 -5.68
N ASP A 80 -5.96 -13.62 -5.56
CA ASP A 80 -5.28 -12.99 -6.69
C ASP A 80 -4.48 -14.03 -7.48
N ALA A 81 -5.19 -14.75 -8.34
CA ALA A 81 -4.81 -16.08 -8.78
C ALA A 81 -4.06 -16.12 -10.13
N PHE A 82 -4.07 -15.02 -10.89
CA PHE A 82 -3.30 -14.90 -12.13
C PHE A 82 -1.85 -14.43 -11.90
N GLY A 83 -1.09 -14.47 -13.00
CA GLY A 83 0.21 -13.86 -13.18
C GLY A 83 1.43 -14.67 -12.83
N LEU A 84 2.54 -13.94 -12.91
CA LEU A 84 3.88 -14.44 -12.70
C LEU A 84 4.07 -15.24 -11.39
N PRO A 85 3.47 -14.93 -10.21
CA PRO A 85 3.81 -15.65 -8.98
C PRO A 85 3.33 -17.11 -9.03
N ALA A 86 2.10 -17.31 -9.48
CA ALA A 86 1.53 -18.65 -9.63
C ALA A 86 2.22 -19.41 -10.78
N GLU A 87 2.46 -18.75 -11.92
CA GLU A 87 3.04 -19.39 -13.10
C GLU A 87 4.49 -19.84 -12.89
N ASN A 88 5.35 -18.98 -12.33
CA ASN A 88 6.75 -19.36 -12.08
C ASN A 88 6.84 -20.51 -11.08
N ALA A 89 6.06 -20.45 -9.99
CA ALA A 89 6.03 -21.52 -9.00
C ALA A 89 5.53 -22.83 -9.60
N ALA A 90 4.55 -22.77 -10.50
CA ALA A 90 4.06 -23.94 -11.23
C ALA A 90 5.11 -24.53 -12.19
N ILE A 91 5.85 -23.69 -12.92
CA ILE A 91 6.97 -24.10 -13.79
C ILE A 91 8.07 -24.77 -12.96
N GLU A 92 8.49 -24.18 -11.84
CA GLU A 92 9.50 -24.74 -10.94
C GLU A 92 9.12 -26.12 -10.41
N ASN A 93 7.82 -26.32 -10.12
CA ASN A 93 7.27 -27.59 -9.63
C ASN A 93 6.77 -28.52 -10.75
N LYS A 94 6.99 -28.16 -12.02
CA LYS A 94 6.60 -28.96 -13.21
C LYS A 94 5.12 -29.37 -13.20
N ILE A 95 4.24 -28.43 -12.86
CA ILE A 95 2.80 -28.63 -12.74
C ILE A 95 2.07 -27.50 -13.49
N HIS A 96 0.86 -27.76 -13.99
CA HIS A 96 0.08 -26.74 -14.69
C HIS A 96 -0.33 -25.61 -13.72
N PRO A 97 -0.27 -24.31 -14.09
CA PRO A 97 -0.53 -23.20 -13.17
C PRO A 97 -1.94 -23.24 -12.58
N ASN A 98 -2.95 -23.59 -13.37
CA ASN A 98 -4.32 -23.79 -12.86
C ASN A 98 -4.37 -24.81 -11.71
N GLN A 99 -3.67 -25.94 -11.87
CA GLN A 99 -3.66 -27.00 -10.86
C GLN A 99 -2.91 -26.54 -9.60
N TRP A 100 -1.73 -25.93 -9.77
CA TRP A 100 -0.95 -25.35 -8.68
C TRP A 100 -1.74 -24.30 -7.88
N THR A 101 -2.37 -23.37 -8.59
CA THR A 101 -3.22 -22.32 -8.04
C THR A 101 -4.37 -22.90 -7.24
N LYS A 102 -5.14 -23.85 -7.80
CA LYS A 102 -6.29 -24.46 -7.09
C LYS A 102 -5.86 -25.25 -5.85
N GLN A 103 -4.73 -25.93 -5.90
CA GLN A 103 -4.16 -26.62 -4.73
C GLN A 103 -3.77 -25.62 -3.63
N ASN A 104 -3.11 -24.52 -3.98
CA ASN A 104 -2.73 -23.48 -3.03
C ASN A 104 -3.93 -22.76 -2.45
N ILE A 105 -4.94 -22.44 -3.27
CA ILE A 105 -6.22 -21.86 -2.82
C ILE A 105 -6.85 -22.77 -1.77
N ALA A 106 -7.03 -24.06 -2.07
CA ALA A 106 -7.63 -25.01 -1.13
C ALA A 106 -6.85 -25.09 0.19
N HIS A 107 -5.52 -25.14 0.11
CA HIS A 107 -4.66 -25.19 1.29
C HIS A 107 -4.72 -23.89 2.11
N MET A 108 -4.51 -22.73 1.49
CA MET A 108 -4.55 -21.43 2.18
C MET A 108 -5.94 -21.16 2.76
N LYS A 109 -7.01 -21.52 2.06
CA LYS A 109 -8.39 -21.44 2.57
C LYS A 109 -8.54 -22.22 3.86
N SER A 110 -8.05 -23.46 3.88
CA SER A 110 -8.08 -24.29 5.09
C SER A 110 -7.30 -23.66 6.25
N GLN A 111 -6.16 -23.02 5.97
CA GLN A 111 -5.38 -22.31 7.00
C GLN A 111 -6.14 -21.09 7.55
N LEU A 112 -6.78 -20.29 6.68
CA LEU A 112 -7.62 -19.15 7.09
C LEU A 112 -8.83 -19.58 7.92
N GLN A 113 -9.49 -20.67 7.53
CA GLN A 113 -10.61 -21.24 8.27
C GLN A 113 -10.16 -21.76 9.65
N ARG A 114 -9.00 -22.40 9.74
CA ARG A 114 -8.42 -22.86 11.02
C ARG A 114 -8.01 -21.72 11.95
N LEU A 115 -7.74 -20.53 11.42
CA LEU A 115 -7.52 -19.31 12.21
C LEU A 115 -8.83 -18.67 12.70
N GLY A 116 -9.98 -19.17 12.23
CA GLY A 116 -11.31 -18.72 12.65
C GLY A 116 -11.61 -17.29 12.25
N TYR A 117 -11.23 -16.85 11.04
CA TYR A 117 -11.61 -15.53 10.54
C TYR A 117 -13.09 -15.47 10.11
N SER A 118 -13.73 -14.33 10.36
CA SER A 118 -15.15 -14.05 10.13
C SER A 118 -15.45 -13.66 8.67
N TYR A 119 -14.97 -14.46 7.71
CA TYR A 119 -15.20 -14.18 6.29
C TYR A 119 -16.57 -14.69 5.80
N ASP A 120 -17.24 -13.92 4.94
CA ASP A 120 -18.36 -14.41 4.13
C ASP A 120 -17.82 -15.21 2.93
N TRP A 121 -17.61 -16.51 3.15
CA TRP A 121 -17.04 -17.41 2.13
C TRP A 121 -17.91 -17.61 0.90
N ARG A 122 -19.19 -17.20 0.91
CA ARG A 122 -20.01 -17.23 -0.30
C ARG A 122 -19.48 -16.24 -1.35
N ARG A 123 -18.86 -15.15 -0.90
CA ARG A 123 -18.35 -14.08 -1.76
C ARG A 123 -16.97 -14.37 -2.34
N GLU A 124 -16.43 -15.56 -2.08
CA GLU A 124 -15.15 -16.01 -2.60
C GLU A 124 -15.15 -16.14 -4.12
N PHE A 125 -14.07 -15.67 -4.74
CA PHE A 125 -13.71 -15.99 -6.13
C PHE A 125 -12.19 -16.06 -6.27
N ALA A 126 -11.73 -16.70 -7.33
CA ALA A 126 -10.35 -16.60 -7.80
C ALA A 126 -10.32 -15.77 -9.08
N THR A 127 -9.39 -14.81 -9.17
CA THR A 127 -9.33 -13.92 -10.34
C THR A 127 -9.00 -14.66 -11.65
N CYS A 128 -8.44 -15.86 -11.55
CA CYS A 128 -8.15 -16.73 -12.69
C CYS A 128 -9.37 -17.47 -13.26
N ASP A 129 -10.53 -17.41 -12.60
CA ASP A 129 -11.74 -18.09 -13.05
C ASP A 129 -12.46 -17.27 -14.14
N PRO A 130 -12.96 -17.89 -15.22
CA PRO A 130 -13.66 -17.20 -16.32
C PRO A 130 -14.87 -16.37 -15.87
N GLU A 131 -15.52 -16.76 -14.79
CA GLU A 131 -16.64 -16.08 -14.17
C GLU A 131 -16.24 -14.70 -13.61
N TYR A 132 -14.96 -14.50 -13.30
CA TYR A 132 -14.37 -13.23 -12.88
C TYR A 132 -13.84 -12.43 -14.08
N TYR A 133 -12.81 -12.94 -14.77
CA TYR A 133 -12.06 -12.13 -15.74
C TYR A 133 -12.85 -11.78 -17.02
N ARG A 134 -14.01 -12.43 -17.26
CA ARG A 134 -14.93 -11.98 -18.32
C ARG A 134 -15.35 -10.53 -18.17
N TRP A 135 -15.41 -10.03 -16.94
CA TRP A 135 -15.88 -8.68 -16.65
C TRP A 135 -14.81 -7.63 -16.90
N GLU A 136 -13.56 -7.88 -16.54
CA GLU A 136 -12.46 -6.98 -16.92
C GLU A 136 -12.18 -7.00 -18.42
N GLN A 137 -12.41 -8.12 -19.12
CA GLN A 137 -12.43 -8.15 -20.59
C GLN A 137 -13.51 -7.22 -21.15
N MET A 138 -14.69 -7.18 -20.52
CA MET A 138 -15.77 -6.27 -20.91
C MET A 138 -15.40 -4.81 -20.62
N VAL A 139 -14.82 -4.52 -19.44
CA VAL A 139 -14.32 -3.17 -19.09
C VAL A 139 -13.23 -2.73 -20.04
N PHE A 140 -12.30 -3.61 -20.42
CA PHE A 140 -11.27 -3.33 -21.42
C PHE A 140 -11.87 -2.88 -22.76
N ILE A 141 -12.90 -3.58 -23.25
CA ILE A 141 -13.59 -3.19 -24.49
C ILE A 141 -14.24 -1.81 -24.33
N GLU A 142 -14.90 -1.53 -23.20
CA GLU A 142 -15.52 -0.23 -22.94
C GLU A 142 -14.48 0.90 -22.85
N MET A 143 -13.32 0.64 -22.24
CA MET A 143 -12.20 1.57 -22.22
C MET A 143 -11.64 1.80 -23.63
N LEU A 144 -11.53 0.76 -24.45
CA LEU A 144 -11.06 0.85 -25.84
C LEU A 144 -12.03 1.69 -26.69
N GLU A 145 -13.34 1.46 -26.56
CA GLU A 145 -14.40 2.24 -27.22
C GLU A 145 -14.34 3.73 -26.87
N ARG A 146 -13.86 4.07 -25.66
CA ARG A 146 -13.64 5.45 -25.20
C ARG A 146 -12.24 6.01 -25.45
N GLY A 147 -11.36 5.25 -26.12
CA GLY A 147 -10.00 5.69 -26.41
C GLY A 147 -9.08 5.76 -25.19
N LEU A 148 -9.44 5.12 -24.07
CA LEU A 148 -8.64 4.98 -22.84
C LEU A 148 -7.66 3.81 -22.90
N VAL A 149 -7.72 3.00 -23.96
CA VAL A 149 -6.76 1.94 -24.26
C VAL A 149 -6.08 2.26 -25.59
N GLU A 150 -4.76 2.07 -25.67
CA GLU A 150 -4.02 2.19 -26.92
C GLU A 150 -2.96 1.10 -27.09
N LYS A 151 -2.64 0.78 -28.34
CA LYS A 151 -1.50 -0.08 -28.69
C LYS A 151 -0.43 0.78 -29.36
N LYS A 152 0.77 0.84 -28.78
CA LYS A 152 1.90 1.61 -29.33
C LYS A 152 3.20 0.82 -29.23
N ARG A 153 4.15 1.12 -30.13
CA ARG A 153 5.55 0.64 -30.01
C ARG A 153 6.22 1.43 -28.89
N SER A 154 6.87 0.72 -27.98
CA SER A 154 7.63 1.31 -26.90
C SER A 154 8.87 0.48 -26.63
N TRP A 155 9.90 1.15 -26.14
CA TRP A 155 10.95 0.48 -25.37
C TRP A 155 10.34 0.03 -24.06
N VAL A 156 10.54 -1.24 -23.73
CA VAL A 156 9.95 -1.87 -22.57
C VAL A 156 11.00 -2.63 -21.79
N ASN A 157 10.79 -2.67 -20.47
CA ASN A 157 11.61 -3.43 -19.54
C ASN A 157 11.41 -4.92 -19.81
N TRP A 158 12.45 -5.62 -20.21
CA TRP A 158 12.41 -7.05 -20.52
C TRP A 158 13.30 -7.83 -19.55
N CYS A 159 12.75 -8.89 -18.95
CA CYS A 159 13.50 -9.82 -18.12
C CYS A 159 13.69 -11.15 -18.85
N ASP A 160 14.95 -11.52 -19.13
CA ASP A 160 15.25 -12.78 -19.82
C ASP A 160 14.97 -14.03 -18.98
N LYS A 161 14.94 -13.94 -17.64
CA LYS A 161 14.45 -15.07 -16.81
C LYS A 161 12.92 -15.17 -16.79
N CYS A 162 12.21 -14.04 -16.83
CA CYS A 162 10.75 -14.08 -16.90
C CYS A 162 10.23 -14.31 -18.32
N GLN A 163 11.04 -14.08 -19.36
CA GLN A 163 10.59 -14.10 -20.76
C GLN A 163 9.35 -13.21 -21.02
N THR A 164 9.23 -12.08 -20.31
CA THR A 164 8.13 -11.12 -20.49
C THR A 164 8.59 -9.69 -20.20
N VAL A 165 7.77 -8.75 -20.67
CA VAL A 165 7.78 -7.37 -20.24
C VAL A 165 7.43 -7.23 -18.75
N LEU A 166 8.09 -6.27 -18.11
CA LEU A 166 7.82 -5.77 -16.77
C LEU A 166 7.30 -4.32 -16.86
N ALA A 167 6.36 -3.95 -16.00
CA ALA A 167 6.03 -2.53 -15.79
C ALA A 167 7.22 -1.77 -15.19
N ASN A 168 7.21 -0.43 -15.24
CA ASN A 168 8.27 0.38 -14.60
C ASN A 168 8.36 0.10 -13.10
N GLU A 169 7.21 -0.14 -12.48
CA GLU A 169 7.06 -0.45 -11.08
C GLU A 169 7.54 -1.86 -10.68
N GLN A 170 7.84 -2.72 -11.67
CA GLN A 170 8.33 -4.09 -11.48
C GLN A 170 9.86 -4.20 -11.70
N VAL A 171 10.56 -3.06 -11.81
CA VAL A 171 12.02 -2.98 -11.92
C VAL A 171 12.57 -2.30 -10.67
N GLU A 172 13.40 -3.01 -9.91
CA GLU A 172 14.02 -2.55 -8.67
C GLU A 172 15.53 -2.45 -8.87
N ASP A 173 16.09 -1.24 -8.77
CA ASP A 173 17.53 -0.96 -8.98
C ASP A 173 18.08 -1.53 -10.31
N GLY A 174 17.25 -1.49 -11.37
CA GLY A 174 17.58 -2.03 -12.70
C GLY A 174 17.46 -3.54 -12.84
N TYR A 175 17.11 -4.25 -11.77
CA TYR A 175 16.90 -5.68 -11.75
C TYR A 175 15.40 -6.01 -11.72
N CYS A 176 15.09 -7.25 -12.08
CA CYS A 176 13.73 -7.76 -11.94
C CYS A 176 13.36 -7.81 -10.45
N TRP A 177 12.17 -7.30 -10.08
CA TRP A 177 11.64 -7.33 -8.70
C TRP A 177 11.56 -8.73 -8.04
N ARG A 178 11.73 -9.79 -8.85
CA ARG A 178 11.74 -11.19 -8.38
C ARG A 178 13.09 -11.84 -8.49
N HIS A 179 13.74 -11.62 -9.62
CA HIS A 179 15.06 -12.14 -9.89
C HIS A 179 16.05 -11.00 -9.67
N GLY A 180 16.36 -10.72 -8.40
CA GLY A 180 17.23 -9.61 -8.00
C GLY A 180 18.69 -9.74 -8.49
N ASP A 181 19.03 -10.82 -9.18
CA ASP A 181 20.29 -11.07 -9.86
C ASP A 181 20.20 -10.89 -11.40
N THR A 182 19.01 -10.63 -11.94
CA THR A 182 18.75 -10.57 -13.38
C THR A 182 18.51 -9.14 -13.82
N LEU A 183 19.49 -8.60 -14.55
CA LEU A 183 19.41 -7.28 -15.13
C LEU A 183 18.25 -7.20 -16.13
N VAL A 184 17.48 -6.14 -16.04
CA VAL A 184 16.41 -5.84 -17.00
C VAL A 184 17.02 -5.11 -18.19
N ARG A 185 16.77 -5.61 -19.40
CA ARG A 185 17.21 -4.95 -20.64
C ARG A 185 16.04 -4.24 -21.32
N GLN A 186 16.33 -3.26 -22.17
CA GLN A 186 15.30 -2.65 -23.01
C GLN A 186 15.08 -3.49 -24.27
N LYS A 187 13.82 -3.69 -24.63
CA LYS A 187 13.42 -4.33 -25.89
C LYS A 187 12.33 -3.48 -26.52
N GLU A 188 12.36 -3.29 -27.83
CA GLU A 188 11.30 -2.57 -28.52
C GLU A 188 10.18 -3.54 -28.93
N MET A 189 8.92 -3.23 -28.60
CA MET A 189 7.75 -4.00 -29.04
C MET A 189 6.45 -3.21 -28.97
N ALA A 190 5.44 -3.65 -29.72
CA ALA A 190 4.09 -3.11 -29.66
C ALA A 190 3.32 -3.71 -28.48
N GLN A 191 2.82 -2.87 -27.56
CA GLN A 191 2.17 -3.29 -26.31
C GLN A 191 0.89 -2.48 -26.06
N TRP A 192 0.00 -3.03 -25.23
CA TRP A 192 -1.24 -2.38 -24.80
C TRP A 192 -1.03 -1.55 -23.53
N PHE A 193 -1.62 -0.36 -23.52
CA PHE A 193 -1.54 0.60 -22.43
C PHE A 193 -2.92 1.12 -22.03
N PHE A 194 -3.13 1.31 -20.73
CA PHE A 194 -4.22 2.13 -20.20
C PHE A 194 -3.74 3.57 -20.02
N LYS A 195 -4.53 4.53 -20.52
CA LYS A 195 -4.27 5.97 -20.43
C LYS A 195 -4.57 6.54 -19.05
N ILE A 196 -3.91 6.00 -18.02
CA ILE A 196 -4.00 6.50 -16.64
C ILE A 196 -3.55 7.97 -16.55
N THR A 197 -2.71 8.44 -17.47
CA THR A 197 -2.28 9.85 -17.53
C THR A 197 -3.42 10.82 -17.82
N ASN A 198 -4.51 10.38 -18.47
CA ASN A 198 -5.73 11.18 -18.64
C ASN A 198 -6.40 11.51 -17.30
N TYR A 199 -6.11 10.74 -16.24
CA TYR A 199 -6.62 10.93 -14.88
C TYR A 199 -5.55 11.48 -13.93
N ALA A 200 -4.35 11.84 -14.41
CA ALA A 200 -3.22 12.22 -13.55
C ALA A 200 -3.54 13.40 -12.62
N GLU A 201 -4.20 14.43 -13.14
CA GLU A 201 -4.63 15.60 -12.35
C GLU A 201 -5.64 15.20 -11.27
N GLU A 202 -6.68 14.45 -11.65
CA GLU A 202 -7.72 14.03 -10.71
C GLU A 202 -7.15 13.11 -9.62
N LEU A 203 -6.29 12.16 -10.00
CA LEU A 203 -5.59 11.27 -9.08
C LEU A 203 -4.71 12.06 -8.11
N LEU A 204 -4.06 13.13 -8.57
CA LEU A 204 -3.24 14.00 -7.74
C LEU A 204 -4.08 14.84 -6.78
N ASP A 205 -5.13 15.48 -7.27
CA ASP A 205 -5.99 16.37 -6.48
C ASP A 205 -6.68 15.63 -5.34
N TYR A 206 -7.12 14.40 -5.59
CA TYR A 206 -7.76 13.58 -4.55
C TYR A 206 -6.80 13.16 -3.44
N THR A 207 -5.47 13.23 -3.63
CA THR A 207 -4.53 13.01 -2.52
C THR A 207 -4.70 14.03 -1.38
N ASN A 208 -5.36 15.17 -1.63
CA ASN A 208 -5.68 16.16 -0.61
C ASN A 208 -7.08 15.96 0.02
N LYS A 209 -7.85 14.99 -0.47
CA LYS A 209 -9.24 14.70 -0.07
C LYS A 209 -9.39 13.34 0.62
N LEU A 210 -8.29 12.72 1.04
CA LEU A 210 -8.24 11.39 1.64
C LEU A 210 -7.74 11.46 3.11
N PRO A 211 -8.52 12.05 4.05
CA PRO A 211 -8.08 12.22 5.44
C PRO A 211 -7.92 10.89 6.20
N GLY A 212 -8.50 9.80 5.68
CA GLY A 212 -8.36 8.45 6.23
C GLY A 212 -7.11 7.69 5.76
N TRP A 213 -6.25 8.31 4.94
CA TRP A 213 -5.06 7.67 4.40
C TRP A 213 -3.78 8.16 5.10
N PRO A 214 -2.77 7.28 5.30
CA PRO A 214 -1.50 7.69 5.86
C PRO A 214 -0.77 8.69 4.95
N GLU A 215 -0.29 9.80 5.51
CA GLU A 215 0.39 10.87 4.75
C GLU A 215 1.61 10.35 3.96
N LYS A 216 2.32 9.36 4.52
CA LYS A 216 3.44 8.70 3.82
C LYS A 216 3.01 8.09 2.48
N VAL A 217 1.84 7.44 2.40
CA VAL A 217 1.31 6.86 1.16
C VAL A 217 0.93 7.97 0.18
N LEU A 218 0.27 9.03 0.66
CA LEU A 218 -0.13 10.17 -0.16
C LEU A 218 1.08 10.89 -0.76
N ILE A 219 2.14 11.14 0.03
CA ILE A 219 3.40 11.70 -0.45
C ILE A 219 4.03 10.80 -1.52
N MET A 220 4.06 9.48 -1.31
CA MET A 220 4.57 8.54 -2.32
C MET A 220 3.79 8.65 -3.63
N GLN A 221 2.45 8.75 -3.59
CA GLN A 221 1.64 8.92 -4.79
C GLN A 221 1.82 10.30 -5.45
N ARG A 222 1.87 11.40 -4.68
CA ARG A 222 2.13 12.76 -5.23
C ARG A 222 3.48 12.81 -5.95
N ASN A 223 4.51 12.26 -5.32
CA ASN A 223 5.84 12.17 -5.91
C ASN A 223 5.83 11.26 -7.15
N TRP A 224 5.08 10.16 -7.10
CA TRP A 224 4.93 9.25 -8.25
C TRP A 224 4.28 9.92 -9.45
N ILE A 225 3.15 10.59 -9.22
CA ILE A 225 2.42 11.32 -10.26
C ILE A 225 3.28 12.47 -10.79
N GLY A 226 3.95 13.19 -9.90
CA GLY A 226 5.02 14.14 -10.22
C GLY A 226 4.60 15.21 -11.21
N LYS A 227 3.63 16.05 -10.84
CA LYS A 227 3.20 17.20 -11.64
C LYS A 227 4.27 18.30 -11.65
N SER A 228 4.61 18.79 -12.82
CA SER A 228 5.51 19.92 -13.02
C SER A 228 4.92 20.93 -14.02
N HIS A 229 5.11 22.21 -13.72
CA HIS A 229 4.75 23.30 -14.64
C HIS A 229 6.01 23.73 -15.39
N GLY A 230 5.90 23.85 -16.71
CA GLY A 230 7.02 24.21 -17.57
C GLY A 230 6.55 24.78 -18.89
N ALA A 231 7.39 24.71 -19.91
CA ALA A 231 7.04 25.06 -21.27
C ALA A 231 7.51 23.99 -22.26
N MET A 232 6.72 23.79 -23.31
CA MET A 232 7.20 23.17 -24.54
C MET A 232 7.93 24.22 -25.34
N VAL A 233 9.04 23.87 -25.96
CA VAL A 233 9.83 24.78 -26.80
C VAL A 233 10.27 24.06 -28.07
N LYS A 234 10.08 24.70 -29.23
CA LYS A 234 10.50 24.21 -30.54
C LYS A 234 11.80 24.88 -30.96
N PHE A 235 12.84 24.08 -31.18
CA PHE A 235 14.14 24.48 -31.69
C PHE A 235 14.25 24.04 -33.15
N SER A 236 14.38 24.98 -34.08
CA SER A 236 14.54 24.62 -35.50
C SER A 236 15.86 23.94 -35.76
N LEU A 237 15.82 22.85 -36.51
CA LEU A 237 17.01 22.20 -37.04
C LEU A 237 17.68 23.12 -38.06
N GLU A 238 19.01 23.07 -38.14
CA GLU A 238 19.76 23.85 -39.13
C GLU A 238 19.37 23.49 -40.58
N LYS A 239 18.95 22.25 -40.79
CA LYS A 239 18.43 21.74 -42.06
C LYS A 239 17.26 20.80 -41.79
N SER A 240 16.36 20.66 -42.76
CA SER A 240 15.27 19.68 -42.71
C SER A 240 15.79 18.26 -42.94
N TYR A 241 15.20 17.28 -42.25
CA TYR A 241 15.46 15.85 -42.42
C TYR A 241 14.20 15.16 -42.94
N ASP A 242 14.36 14.07 -43.69
CA ASP A 242 13.24 13.25 -44.18
C ASP A 242 13.13 11.99 -43.31
N ASP A 243 11.98 11.82 -42.67
CA ASP A 243 11.62 10.61 -41.92
C ASP A 243 10.44 9.94 -42.61
N ALA A 244 10.73 8.94 -43.45
CA ALA A 244 9.73 8.17 -44.20
C ALA A 244 8.73 9.06 -44.98
N GLY A 245 9.21 10.13 -45.61
CA GLY A 245 8.40 11.08 -46.38
C GLY A 245 7.77 12.21 -45.56
N ALA A 246 7.96 12.23 -44.23
CA ALA A 246 7.62 13.37 -43.39
C ALA A 246 8.85 14.27 -43.17
N LYS A 247 8.69 15.58 -43.39
CA LYS A 247 9.75 16.54 -43.09
C LYS A 247 9.84 16.81 -41.61
N VAL A 248 11.02 16.63 -41.04
CA VAL A 248 11.38 16.97 -39.66
C VAL A 248 12.23 18.23 -39.69
N GLU A 249 11.69 19.33 -39.17
CA GLU A 249 12.33 20.67 -39.22
C GLU A 249 12.58 21.26 -37.84
N ASP A 250 11.97 20.71 -36.79
CA ASP A 250 12.12 21.19 -35.41
C ASP A 250 12.33 20.03 -34.43
N ILE A 251 13.03 20.30 -33.34
CA ILE A 251 13.07 19.47 -32.13
C ILE A 251 12.22 20.15 -31.06
N THR A 252 11.25 19.43 -30.50
CA THR A 252 10.46 19.95 -29.38
C THR A 252 11.02 19.41 -28.07
N VAL A 253 11.22 20.29 -27.07
CA VAL A 253 11.67 19.94 -25.72
C VAL A 253 10.66 20.37 -24.67
N TYR A 254 10.72 19.75 -23.50
CA TYR A 254 10.06 20.21 -22.28
C TYR A 254 11.09 20.75 -21.28
N THR A 255 10.81 21.89 -20.66
CA THR A 255 11.65 22.45 -19.59
C THR A 255 10.81 23.07 -18.48
N THR A 256 11.22 22.88 -17.22
CA THR A 256 10.67 23.60 -16.05
C THR A 256 11.37 24.94 -15.82
N ARG A 257 12.43 25.22 -16.59
CA ARG A 257 13.24 26.45 -16.54
C ARG A 257 13.21 27.18 -17.88
N PRO A 258 12.02 27.55 -18.41
CA PRO A 258 11.97 28.31 -19.65
C PRO A 258 12.59 29.72 -19.50
N ASP A 259 12.76 30.20 -18.26
CA ASP A 259 13.50 31.43 -17.95
C ASP A 259 14.95 31.39 -18.45
N THR A 260 15.57 30.21 -18.52
CA THR A 260 17.00 30.11 -18.83
C THR A 260 17.28 29.82 -20.30
N ILE A 261 16.27 29.87 -21.17
CA ILE A 261 16.36 29.54 -22.60
C ILE A 261 17.44 30.34 -23.36
N PHE A 262 17.72 31.59 -22.96
CA PHE A 262 18.81 32.39 -23.55
C PHE A 262 20.20 31.78 -23.32
N GLY A 263 20.36 31.01 -22.25
CA GLY A 263 21.59 30.31 -21.90
C GLY A 263 21.69 28.90 -22.49
N ALA A 264 20.70 28.47 -23.28
CA ALA A 264 20.73 27.15 -23.92
C ALA A 264 21.79 27.13 -25.02
N THR A 265 22.80 26.25 -24.88
CA THR A 265 23.98 26.23 -25.74
C THR A 265 24.19 24.93 -26.51
N PHE A 266 23.55 23.84 -26.10
CA PHE A 266 23.48 22.58 -26.85
C PHE A 266 22.16 21.85 -26.58
N MET A 267 21.91 20.78 -27.32
CA MET A 267 20.73 19.93 -27.19
C MET A 267 21.15 18.52 -26.84
N SER A 268 20.41 17.86 -25.95
CA SER A 268 20.65 16.47 -25.56
C SER A 268 19.42 15.60 -25.86
N LEU A 269 19.63 14.51 -26.59
CA LEU A 269 18.62 13.51 -26.93
C LEU A 269 18.83 12.24 -26.10
N ALA A 270 17.73 11.58 -25.72
CA ALA A 270 17.78 10.23 -25.18
C ALA A 270 18.31 9.23 -26.22
N ALA A 271 19.00 8.19 -25.77
CA ALA A 271 19.47 7.09 -26.63
C ALA A 271 18.35 6.35 -27.37
N GLU A 272 17.15 6.35 -26.80
CA GLU A 272 15.95 5.75 -27.37
C GLU A 272 15.22 6.68 -28.36
N ASN A 273 15.62 7.96 -28.46
CA ASN A 273 14.91 8.95 -29.27
C ASN A 273 15.10 8.65 -30.78
N PRO A 274 14.03 8.54 -31.59
CA PRO A 274 14.14 8.31 -33.03
C PRO A 274 15.02 9.33 -33.76
N LEU A 275 15.06 10.57 -33.28
CA LEU A 275 15.90 11.63 -33.85
C LEU A 275 17.39 11.34 -33.74
N ALA A 276 17.82 10.53 -32.76
CA ALA A 276 19.24 10.17 -32.64
C ALA A 276 19.76 9.47 -33.91
N ALA A 277 19.00 8.50 -34.43
CA ALA A 277 19.35 7.80 -35.66
C ALA A 277 19.20 8.72 -36.87
N LEU A 278 18.04 9.39 -37.00
CA LEU A 278 17.73 10.27 -38.13
C LEU A 278 18.76 11.38 -38.33
N LEU A 279 19.14 12.07 -37.26
CA LEU A 279 20.04 13.23 -37.33
C LEU A 279 21.50 12.82 -37.59
N SER A 280 21.88 11.59 -37.23
CA SER A 280 23.22 11.07 -37.48
C SER A 280 23.38 10.38 -38.84
N GLN A 281 22.29 10.17 -39.57
CA GLN A 281 22.29 9.43 -40.83
C GLN A 281 23.19 10.09 -41.88
N GLY A 282 24.15 9.33 -42.40
CA GLY A 282 25.14 9.78 -43.37
C GLY A 282 26.23 10.71 -42.81
N ALA A 283 26.24 10.96 -41.50
CA ALA A 283 27.29 11.73 -40.84
C ALA A 283 28.48 10.83 -40.47
N GLU A 284 29.68 11.41 -40.31
CA GLU A 284 30.88 10.68 -39.85
C GLU A 284 30.65 10.00 -38.48
N GLN A 285 29.78 10.59 -37.66
CA GLN A 285 29.47 10.13 -36.31
C GLN A 285 28.42 9.00 -36.25
N GLU A 286 27.78 8.61 -37.37
CA GLU A 286 26.66 7.65 -37.40
C GLU A 286 26.98 6.35 -36.64
N ALA A 287 28.14 5.75 -36.94
CA ALA A 287 28.57 4.50 -36.30
C ALA A 287 28.85 4.67 -34.79
N ALA A 288 29.34 5.84 -34.37
CA ALA A 288 29.58 6.15 -32.96
C ALA A 288 28.26 6.37 -32.21
N VAL A 289 27.32 7.13 -32.80
CA VAL A 289 25.98 7.36 -32.25
C VAL A 289 25.24 6.04 -32.09
N LYS A 290 25.25 5.18 -33.11
CA LYS A 290 24.61 3.86 -33.03
C LYS A 290 25.17 3.01 -31.89
N ARG A 291 26.51 2.88 -31.81
CA ARG A 291 27.16 2.13 -30.71
C ARG A 291 26.84 2.69 -29.33
N PHE A 292 26.80 4.02 -29.20
CA PHE A 292 26.44 4.69 -27.95
C PHE A 292 24.99 4.39 -27.57
N CYS A 293 24.06 4.53 -28.51
CA CYS A 293 22.65 4.22 -28.28
C CYS A 293 22.44 2.76 -27.86
N ASP A 294 23.07 1.82 -28.57
CA ASP A 294 22.95 0.39 -28.28
C ASP A 294 23.49 0.03 -26.89
N ARG A 295 24.56 0.70 -26.44
CA ARG A 295 25.08 0.55 -25.06
C ARG A 295 24.12 1.16 -24.03
N VAL A 296 23.79 2.43 -24.17
CA VAL A 296 23.03 3.21 -23.16
C VAL A 296 21.60 2.70 -22.97
N ARG A 297 20.97 2.17 -24.02
CA ARG A 297 19.63 1.54 -23.91
C ARG A 297 19.62 0.34 -22.97
N ASN A 298 20.76 -0.32 -22.78
CA ASN A 298 20.89 -1.46 -21.88
C ASN A 298 21.44 -1.07 -20.50
N GLU A 299 21.69 0.22 -20.28
CA GLU A 299 22.06 0.75 -18.97
C GLU A 299 20.82 1.00 -18.12
N ASP A 300 20.97 0.78 -16.82
CA ASP A 300 19.95 1.06 -15.83
C ASP A 300 19.58 2.56 -15.81
N LYS A 301 18.29 2.87 -15.99
CA LYS A 301 17.75 4.24 -16.00
C LYS A 301 18.00 4.99 -14.69
N ILE A 302 17.96 4.31 -13.54
CA ILE A 302 18.25 4.88 -12.23
C ILE A 302 19.73 5.30 -12.18
N LYS A 303 20.65 4.41 -12.59
CA LYS A 303 22.08 4.75 -12.69
C LYS A 303 22.32 5.91 -13.63
N ARG A 304 21.70 5.90 -14.82
CA ARG A 304 21.76 7.00 -15.80
C ARG A 304 21.33 8.35 -15.21
N SER A 305 20.36 8.34 -14.30
CA SER A 305 19.85 9.54 -13.63
C SER A 305 20.62 9.93 -12.36
N ALA A 306 21.52 9.08 -11.87
CA ALA A 306 22.25 9.32 -10.63
C ALA A 306 23.23 10.50 -10.79
N ALA A 307 23.34 11.31 -9.73
CA ALA A 307 24.17 12.51 -9.75
C ALA A 307 25.65 12.17 -9.93
N ASP A 308 26.12 11.13 -9.25
CA ASP A 308 27.50 10.62 -9.25
C ASP A 308 27.86 9.78 -10.49
N TYR A 309 26.90 9.44 -11.34
CA TYR A 309 27.16 8.69 -12.56
C TYR A 309 27.77 9.59 -13.64
N GLU A 310 28.80 9.11 -14.33
CA GLU A 310 29.49 9.90 -15.34
C GLU A 310 28.54 10.30 -16.49
N LYS A 311 28.50 11.60 -16.78
CA LYS A 311 27.69 12.13 -17.88
C LYS A 311 28.46 11.96 -19.19
N GLU A 312 27.92 11.14 -20.09
CA GLU A 312 28.53 10.79 -21.37
C GLU A 312 27.60 11.09 -22.54
N GLY A 313 28.17 11.36 -23.71
CA GLY A 313 27.39 11.58 -24.91
C GLY A 313 28.22 11.59 -26.18
N VAL A 314 27.53 11.51 -27.30
CA VAL A 314 28.12 11.53 -28.64
C VAL A 314 27.43 12.58 -29.49
N PHE A 315 28.23 13.41 -30.15
CA PHE A 315 27.73 14.41 -31.08
C PHE A 315 27.08 13.73 -32.28
N THR A 316 25.88 14.18 -32.66
CA THR A 316 25.12 13.57 -33.76
C THR A 316 25.64 13.94 -35.15
N GLY A 317 26.43 15.02 -35.26
CA GLY A 317 26.71 15.65 -36.56
C GLY A 317 25.71 16.76 -36.93
N ALA A 318 24.61 16.88 -36.18
CA ALA A 318 23.54 17.83 -36.45
C ALA A 318 23.51 19.01 -35.47
N TYR A 319 22.88 20.10 -35.92
CA TYR A 319 22.70 21.32 -35.14
C TYR A 319 21.24 21.77 -35.15
N CYS A 320 20.84 22.47 -34.09
CA CYS A 320 19.60 23.22 -34.01
C CYS A 320 19.88 24.69 -33.68
N LEU A 321 18.85 25.53 -33.73
CA LEU A 321 18.92 26.95 -33.46
C LEU A 321 18.14 27.28 -32.20
N ASN A 322 18.76 28.07 -31.31
CA ASN A 322 18.06 28.66 -30.20
C ASN A 322 16.95 29.60 -30.74
N PRO A 323 15.68 29.43 -30.35
CA PRO A 323 14.58 30.17 -30.95
C PRO A 323 14.60 31.66 -30.63
N LEU A 324 15.33 32.10 -29.59
CA LEU A 324 15.40 33.51 -29.18
C LEU A 324 16.70 34.19 -29.57
N THR A 325 17.83 33.48 -29.47
CA THR A 325 19.15 34.05 -29.80
C THR A 325 19.60 33.77 -31.23
N GLY A 326 18.99 32.78 -31.90
CA GLY A 326 19.40 32.29 -33.22
C GLY A 326 20.73 31.53 -33.20
N TRP A 327 21.32 31.25 -32.03
CA TRP A 327 22.60 30.58 -31.95
C TRP A 327 22.52 29.14 -32.42
N LYS A 328 23.54 28.73 -33.18
CA LYS A 328 23.74 27.35 -33.60
C LYS A 328 24.20 26.50 -32.42
N MET A 329 23.42 25.49 -32.09
CA MET A 329 23.59 24.59 -30.94
C MET A 329 23.85 23.17 -31.42
N PRO A 330 24.96 22.52 -31.02
CA PRO A 330 25.21 21.13 -31.38
C PRO A 330 24.21 20.19 -30.69
N ILE A 331 23.82 19.12 -31.38
CA ILE A 331 22.91 18.10 -30.85
C ILE A 331 23.71 16.86 -30.47
N TYR A 332 23.61 16.45 -29.21
CA TYR A 332 24.22 15.26 -28.64
C TYR A 332 23.17 14.20 -28.32
N VAL A 333 23.57 12.94 -28.37
CA VAL A 333 22.87 11.87 -27.66
C VAL A 333 23.58 11.68 -26.32
N ALA A 334 22.83 11.71 -25.21
CA ALA A 334 23.39 11.69 -23.86
C ALA A 334 22.79 10.56 -23.00
N ASN A 335 23.59 10.00 -22.09
CA ASN A 335 23.15 8.87 -21.26
C ASN A 335 22.14 9.25 -20.17
N PHE A 336 22.18 10.49 -19.68
CA PHE A 336 21.31 10.96 -18.59
C PHE A 336 19.95 11.51 -19.06
N VAL A 337 19.73 11.67 -20.37
CA VAL A 337 18.42 12.03 -20.92
C VAL A 337 17.57 10.78 -21.07
N LEU A 338 16.35 10.83 -20.54
CA LEU A 338 15.41 9.71 -20.53
C LEU A 338 14.29 9.98 -21.53
N MET A 339 14.04 9.04 -22.44
CA MET A 339 12.96 9.14 -23.43
C MET A 339 11.58 9.27 -22.77
N ASP A 340 11.45 8.64 -21.60
CA ASP A 340 10.21 8.69 -20.86
C ASP A 340 9.95 10.10 -20.32
N TYR A 341 10.96 10.95 -20.05
CA TYR A 341 10.73 12.28 -19.46
C TYR A 341 10.60 13.40 -20.50
N GLY A 342 9.49 14.14 -20.46
CA GLY A 342 9.21 15.21 -21.41
C GLY A 342 9.02 14.66 -22.82
N THR A 343 9.82 15.12 -23.78
CA THR A 343 9.82 14.65 -25.17
C THR A 343 10.96 13.68 -25.50
N GLY A 344 11.77 13.32 -24.50
CA GLY A 344 13.04 12.62 -24.75
C GLY A 344 14.12 13.48 -25.40
N ALA A 345 13.92 14.80 -25.43
CA ALA A 345 14.88 15.81 -25.85
C ALA A 345 14.88 16.97 -24.84
N VAL A 346 16.06 17.48 -24.50
CA VAL A 346 16.25 18.51 -23.48
C VAL A 346 17.18 19.59 -24.00
N MET A 347 16.76 20.85 -23.91
CA MET A 347 17.67 21.99 -24.13
C MET A 347 18.64 22.05 -22.96
N ALA A 348 19.94 22.14 -23.22
CA ALA A 348 20.94 22.14 -22.17
C ALA A 348 21.38 23.56 -21.84
N VAL A 349 21.29 23.93 -20.55
CA VAL A 349 21.65 25.26 -20.04
C VAL A 349 22.73 25.10 -18.96
N PRO A 350 24.01 25.01 -19.35
CA PRO A 350 25.09 24.64 -18.44
C PRO A 350 25.26 25.55 -17.22
N SER A 351 24.93 26.83 -17.34
CA SER A 351 25.03 27.77 -16.24
C SER A 351 23.98 27.52 -15.13
N HIS A 352 22.91 26.76 -15.41
CA HIS A 352 21.74 26.67 -14.53
C HIS A 352 21.14 25.26 -14.37
N ASP A 353 21.81 24.21 -14.86
CA ASP A 353 21.55 22.79 -14.54
C ASP A 353 22.90 22.10 -14.34
N GLN A 354 23.06 21.43 -13.19
CA GLN A 354 24.35 20.84 -12.82
C GLN A 354 24.81 19.72 -13.75
N ARG A 355 23.88 18.95 -14.33
CA ARG A 355 24.22 17.86 -15.26
C ARG A 355 24.68 18.42 -16.60
N ASP A 356 24.02 19.48 -17.06
CA ASP A 356 24.41 20.19 -18.27
C ASP A 356 25.77 20.87 -18.10
N PHE A 357 26.07 21.38 -16.90
CA PHE A 357 27.35 21.98 -16.55
C PHE A 357 28.51 20.99 -16.65
N GLU A 358 28.38 19.84 -15.99
CA GLU A 358 29.38 18.77 -16.00
C GLU A 358 29.63 18.27 -17.42
N PHE A 359 28.55 18.07 -18.19
CA PHE A 359 28.65 17.68 -19.59
C PHE A 359 29.35 18.76 -20.42
N ALA A 360 28.97 20.03 -20.25
CA ALA A 360 29.58 21.13 -20.99
C ALA A 360 31.08 21.26 -20.70
N LYS A 361 31.50 21.16 -19.43
CA LYS A 361 32.92 21.18 -19.05
C LYS A 361 33.68 20.02 -19.69
N LYS A 362 33.11 18.81 -19.69
CA LYS A 362 33.74 17.60 -20.27
C LYS A 362 33.96 17.72 -21.77
N TYR A 363 32.99 18.26 -22.51
CA TYR A 363 33.03 18.35 -23.97
C TYR A 363 33.44 19.74 -24.51
N GLY A 364 33.88 20.66 -23.63
CA GLY A 364 34.30 22.00 -24.03
C GLY A 364 33.18 22.84 -24.65
N LEU A 365 31.94 22.64 -24.20
CA LEU A 365 30.77 23.37 -24.70
C LEU A 365 30.61 24.72 -24.01
N ARG A 366 29.97 25.66 -24.71
CA ARG A 366 29.79 27.03 -24.25
C ARG A 366 28.90 27.09 -23.00
N ILE A 367 29.31 27.88 -22.01
CA ILE A 367 28.55 28.14 -20.77
C ILE A 367 28.19 29.62 -20.75
N VAL A 368 26.89 29.94 -20.70
CA VAL A 368 26.39 31.33 -20.74
C VAL A 368 25.50 31.58 -19.53
N PRO A 369 25.97 32.30 -18.50
CA PRO A 369 25.13 32.71 -17.38
C PRO A 369 24.01 33.64 -17.84
N VAL A 370 22.77 33.31 -17.50
CA VAL A 370 21.57 34.11 -17.78
C VAL A 370 20.75 34.47 -16.56
N VAL A 371 21.06 33.88 -15.40
CA VAL A 371 20.49 34.24 -14.09
C VAL A 371 21.62 34.59 -13.14
N GLN A 372 21.64 35.84 -12.67
CA GLN A 372 22.60 36.34 -11.69
C GLN A 372 22.02 36.15 -10.27
N PRO A 373 22.70 35.40 -9.38
CA PRO A 373 22.31 35.30 -7.99
C PRO A 373 22.39 36.65 -7.29
N GLU A 374 21.42 36.92 -6.41
CA GLU A 374 21.42 38.13 -5.59
C GLU A 374 22.58 38.11 -4.60
N GLY A 375 23.29 39.24 -4.47
CA GLY A 375 24.40 39.40 -3.51
C GLY A 375 25.68 38.64 -3.86
N GLN A 376 25.75 37.94 -4.99
CA GLN A 376 26.97 37.26 -5.45
C GLN A 376 27.71 38.07 -6.54
N PRO A 377 29.05 37.85 -6.70
CA PRO A 377 29.79 38.40 -7.83
C PRO A 377 29.19 38.00 -9.18
N ALA A 378 29.43 38.81 -10.21
CA ALA A 378 28.96 38.54 -11.56
C ALA A 378 29.42 37.14 -12.02
N LEU A 379 28.47 36.30 -12.44
CA LEU A 379 28.79 34.97 -12.95
C LEU A 379 29.53 35.07 -14.28
N ASP A 380 30.62 34.31 -14.40
CA ASP A 380 31.43 34.18 -15.60
C ASP A 380 31.50 32.70 -15.97
N GLY A 381 30.89 32.32 -17.09
CA GLY A 381 30.75 30.93 -17.52
C GLY A 381 32.07 30.16 -17.61
N GLU A 382 33.18 30.84 -17.92
CA GLU A 382 34.49 30.20 -17.97
C GLU A 382 35.03 29.86 -16.57
N LYS A 383 34.74 30.74 -15.59
CA LYS A 383 35.24 30.64 -14.21
C LYS A 383 34.30 29.87 -13.27
N MET A 384 33.07 29.59 -13.69
CA MET A 384 32.15 28.79 -12.89
C MET A 384 32.74 27.41 -12.60
N THR A 385 32.55 26.96 -11.36
CA THR A 385 32.92 25.63 -10.84
C THR A 385 31.72 24.71 -10.66
N GLU A 386 30.51 25.27 -10.59
CA GLU A 386 29.22 24.59 -10.50
C GLU A 386 28.12 25.43 -11.16
N ALA A 387 26.98 24.82 -11.48
CA ALA A 387 25.81 25.51 -12.00
C ALA A 387 25.08 26.29 -10.89
N TRP A 388 24.44 27.40 -11.25
CA TRP A 388 23.51 28.09 -10.36
C TRP A 388 22.06 27.72 -10.69
N GLU A 389 21.46 26.82 -9.91
CA GLU A 389 20.08 26.36 -10.11
C GLU A 389 19.04 27.25 -9.39
N GLY A 390 19.49 28.16 -8.52
CA GLY A 390 18.63 29.02 -7.70
C GLY A 390 17.96 30.18 -8.46
N PRO A 391 17.14 30.98 -7.74
CA PRO A 391 16.53 32.18 -8.30
C PRO A 391 17.58 33.29 -8.49
N GLY A 392 17.21 34.33 -9.24
CA GLY A 392 18.04 35.50 -9.44
C GLY A 392 17.49 36.47 -10.48
N THR A 393 18.33 37.40 -10.90
CA THR A 393 17.98 38.43 -11.88
C THR A 393 18.47 38.02 -13.27
N MET A 394 17.63 38.18 -14.27
CA MET A 394 17.97 37.89 -15.66
C MET A 394 19.13 38.79 -16.14
N ILE A 395 20.14 38.16 -16.74
CA ILE A 395 21.28 38.77 -17.43
C ILE A 395 21.46 38.08 -18.79
N ASN A 396 22.20 38.70 -19.71
CA ASN A 396 22.45 38.15 -21.06
C ASN A 396 21.18 37.66 -21.80
N SER A 397 20.03 38.26 -21.50
CA SER A 397 18.69 37.84 -21.94
C SER A 397 17.95 38.96 -22.66
N ALA A 398 18.68 39.70 -23.50
CA ALA A 398 18.16 40.79 -24.33
C ALA A 398 17.34 41.82 -23.51
N GLU A 399 16.11 42.14 -23.94
CA GLU A 399 15.23 43.11 -23.29
C GLU A 399 14.75 42.70 -21.89
N TYR A 400 14.99 41.46 -21.46
CA TYR A 400 14.56 40.96 -20.14
C TYR A 400 15.63 41.11 -19.06
N ASN A 401 16.79 41.69 -19.38
CA ASN A 401 17.84 41.97 -18.39
C ASN A 401 17.27 42.84 -17.25
N GLY A 402 17.56 42.45 -16.00
CA GLY A 402 17.08 43.14 -14.80
C GLY A 402 15.74 42.61 -14.25
N LEU A 403 15.02 41.75 -14.99
CA LEU A 403 13.80 41.11 -14.51
C LEU A 403 14.12 39.95 -13.55
N ALA A 404 13.26 39.66 -12.57
CA ALA A 404 13.40 38.44 -11.77
C ALA A 404 13.09 37.19 -12.61
N ASN A 405 13.88 36.13 -12.48
CA ASN A 405 13.74 34.93 -13.31
C ASN A 405 12.36 34.25 -13.16
N GLU A 406 11.78 34.23 -11.95
CA GLU A 406 10.44 33.68 -11.70
C GLU A 406 9.31 34.48 -12.37
N GLU A 407 9.48 35.80 -12.50
CA GLU A 407 8.56 36.63 -13.29
C GLU A 407 8.74 36.35 -14.78
N PHE A 408 9.99 36.22 -15.22
CA PHE A 408 10.31 35.93 -16.61
C PHE A 408 9.72 34.59 -17.09
N LYS A 409 9.67 33.53 -16.26
CA LYS A 409 9.02 32.25 -16.58
C LYS A 409 7.59 32.43 -17.11
N LYS A 410 6.83 33.38 -16.56
CA LYS A 410 5.43 33.66 -16.97
C LYS A 410 5.38 34.37 -18.32
N VAL A 411 6.29 35.33 -18.53
CA VAL A 411 6.37 36.14 -19.75
C VAL A 411 6.84 35.29 -20.94
N ILE A 412 7.90 34.50 -20.76
CA ILE A 412 8.52 33.76 -21.85
C ILE A 412 7.63 32.68 -22.42
N GLY A 413 6.84 31.99 -21.59
CA GLY A 413 5.86 31.01 -22.06
C GLY A 413 4.85 31.66 -23.01
N SER A 414 4.32 32.83 -22.64
CA SER A 414 3.36 33.58 -23.48
C SER A 414 3.98 34.07 -24.79
N ARG A 415 5.28 34.43 -24.78
CA ARG A 415 6.00 34.81 -26.00
C ARG A 415 6.18 33.64 -26.95
N LEU A 416 6.65 32.50 -26.44
CA LEU A 416 6.85 31.28 -27.22
C LEU A 416 5.56 30.83 -27.90
N GLU A 417 4.43 30.98 -27.21
CA GLU A 417 3.10 30.69 -27.76
C GLU A 417 2.73 31.64 -28.91
N LYS A 418 2.89 32.96 -28.71
CA LYS A 418 2.62 33.96 -29.76
C LYS A 418 3.49 33.78 -31.01
N GLU A 419 4.73 33.33 -30.84
CA GLU A 419 5.66 33.08 -31.94
C GLU A 419 5.50 31.68 -32.58
N GLY A 420 4.57 30.85 -32.09
CA GLY A 420 4.40 29.47 -32.57
C GLY A 420 5.57 28.54 -32.24
N ARG A 421 6.45 28.97 -31.34
CA ARG A 421 7.69 28.30 -30.92
C ARG A 421 7.54 27.48 -29.65
N GLY A 422 6.33 27.29 -29.14
CA GLY A 422 6.12 26.55 -27.91
C GLY A 422 4.96 27.12 -27.10
N GLY A 423 4.97 26.90 -25.78
CA GLY A 423 3.99 27.49 -24.87
C GLY A 423 4.03 26.85 -23.49
N PRO A 424 3.38 27.46 -22.48
CA PRO A 424 3.24 26.88 -21.15
C PRO A 424 2.57 25.51 -21.23
N THR A 425 3.06 24.54 -20.46
CA THR A 425 2.43 23.23 -20.35
C THR A 425 2.56 22.67 -18.93
N VAL A 426 1.65 21.78 -18.60
CA VAL A 426 1.79 20.87 -17.46
C VAL A 426 2.38 19.56 -17.98
N ASN A 427 3.29 18.97 -17.21
CA ASN A 427 3.82 17.64 -17.46
C ASN A 427 3.67 16.79 -16.20
N TYR A 428 3.53 15.48 -16.38
CA TYR A 428 3.47 14.51 -15.29
C TYR A 428 4.62 13.51 -15.43
N ARG A 429 5.14 13.06 -14.29
CA ARG A 429 6.08 11.93 -14.24
C ARG A 429 5.39 10.60 -14.49
N LEU A 430 4.11 10.49 -14.11
CA LEU A 430 3.27 9.32 -14.36
C LEU A 430 3.28 8.95 -15.85
N ARG A 431 3.28 7.64 -16.12
CA ARG A 431 3.18 7.07 -17.47
C ARG A 431 1.90 6.31 -17.63
N ASP A 432 1.51 6.11 -18.88
CA ASP A 432 0.46 5.17 -19.20
C ASP A 432 0.84 3.77 -18.72
N TRP A 433 -0.15 3.05 -18.24
CA TRP A 433 0.06 1.77 -17.59
C TRP A 433 0.14 0.66 -18.65
N LEU A 434 1.32 0.05 -18.78
CA LEU A 434 1.58 -1.08 -19.67
C LEU A 434 0.97 -2.36 -19.10
N ILE A 435 -0.07 -2.87 -19.74
CA ILE A 435 -0.83 -4.04 -19.27
C ILE A 435 -0.51 -5.34 -20.04
N SER A 436 0.05 -5.28 -21.24
CA SER A 436 0.45 -6.48 -22.00
C SER A 436 1.50 -7.31 -21.26
N ARG A 437 1.29 -8.62 -21.17
CA ARG A 437 2.29 -9.60 -20.71
C ARG A 437 2.41 -10.75 -21.72
N GLN A 438 3.64 -11.14 -22.02
CA GLN A 438 3.94 -12.26 -22.93
C GLN A 438 3.99 -13.56 -22.13
N ARG A 439 2.90 -13.86 -21.44
CA ARG A 439 2.80 -14.97 -20.50
C ARG A 439 1.52 -15.74 -20.74
N PHE A 440 1.47 -16.98 -20.26
CA PHE A 440 0.28 -17.80 -20.39
C PHE A 440 -0.74 -17.45 -19.31
N TRP A 441 -0.28 -17.35 -18.06
CA TRP A 441 -1.17 -17.33 -16.91
C TRP A 441 -1.68 -15.92 -16.58
N GLY A 442 -2.58 -15.40 -17.41
CA GLY A 442 -3.28 -14.13 -17.20
C GLY A 442 -4.56 -14.06 -18.02
N ALA A 443 -5.40 -13.04 -17.77
CA ALA A 443 -6.61 -12.84 -18.56
C ALA A 443 -6.28 -12.50 -20.02
N PRO A 444 -6.80 -13.23 -21.03
CA PRO A 444 -6.54 -12.89 -22.44
C PRO A 444 -7.08 -11.50 -22.80
N ILE A 445 -6.30 -10.72 -23.55
CA ILE A 445 -6.77 -9.44 -24.08
C ILE A 445 -7.83 -9.69 -25.16
N PRO A 446 -9.06 -9.14 -25.06
CA PRO A 446 -10.19 -9.51 -25.90
C PRO A 446 -10.18 -8.76 -27.24
N VAL A 447 -9.11 -8.93 -28.02
CA VAL A 447 -8.88 -8.29 -29.32
C VAL A 447 -8.50 -9.31 -30.38
N VAL A 448 -8.87 -9.05 -31.63
CA VAL A 448 -8.43 -9.81 -32.81
C VAL A 448 -7.82 -8.89 -33.87
N TYR A 449 -6.86 -9.43 -34.62
CA TYR A 449 -6.19 -8.83 -35.75
C TYR A 449 -6.78 -9.38 -37.05
N CYS A 450 -7.35 -8.49 -37.86
CA CYS A 450 -7.92 -8.82 -39.16
C CYS A 450 -7.24 -7.98 -40.24
N ASP A 451 -6.71 -8.62 -41.29
CA ASP A 451 -5.98 -7.91 -42.36
C ASP A 451 -6.84 -6.87 -43.09
N LYS A 452 -8.17 -7.01 -43.06
CA LYS A 452 -9.12 -6.05 -43.65
C LYS A 452 -9.59 -4.97 -42.69
N CYS A 453 -9.71 -5.30 -41.40
CA CYS A 453 -10.40 -4.44 -40.41
C CYS A 453 -9.44 -3.81 -39.39
N GLY A 454 -8.16 -4.23 -39.40
CA GLY A 454 -7.17 -3.85 -38.41
C GLY A 454 -7.40 -4.53 -37.06
N THR A 455 -7.21 -3.78 -36.00
CA THR A 455 -7.36 -4.20 -34.61
C THR A 455 -8.82 -4.05 -34.19
N VAL A 456 -9.51 -5.15 -33.89
CA VAL A 456 -10.96 -5.18 -33.62
C VAL A 456 -11.21 -5.81 -32.24
N PRO A 457 -12.01 -5.17 -31.34
CA PRO A 457 -12.43 -5.82 -30.10
C PRO A 457 -13.27 -7.06 -30.38
N GLU A 458 -13.16 -8.07 -29.52
CA GLU A 458 -14.10 -9.20 -29.51
C GLU A 458 -15.52 -8.72 -29.16
N ARG A 459 -16.55 -9.49 -29.53
CA ARG A 459 -17.91 -9.13 -29.16
C ARG A 459 -18.20 -9.42 -27.69
N LYS A 460 -18.90 -8.51 -27.01
CA LYS A 460 -19.30 -8.66 -25.59
C LYS A 460 -20.11 -9.95 -25.33
N ASP A 461 -20.93 -10.40 -26.28
CA ASP A 461 -21.72 -11.64 -26.21
C ASP A 461 -20.90 -12.93 -26.36
N ARG A 462 -19.63 -12.83 -26.79
CA ARG A 462 -18.70 -13.95 -26.95
C ARG A 462 -17.68 -14.04 -25.81
N LEU A 463 -17.74 -13.14 -24.84
CA LEU A 463 -16.88 -13.20 -23.66
C LEU A 463 -17.31 -14.33 -22.71
N PRO A 464 -16.37 -14.92 -21.94
CA PRO A 464 -14.94 -14.62 -21.94
C PRO A 464 -14.18 -15.23 -23.13
N VAL A 465 -13.12 -14.53 -23.57
CA VAL A 465 -12.02 -15.20 -24.30
C VAL A 465 -11.28 -16.05 -23.28
N LYS A 466 -11.52 -17.37 -23.30
CA LYS A 466 -10.99 -18.29 -22.30
C LYS A 466 -9.53 -18.64 -22.56
N LEU A 467 -8.75 -18.74 -21.47
CA LEU A 467 -7.42 -19.35 -21.51
C LEU A 467 -7.54 -20.85 -21.82
N PRO A 468 -6.75 -21.41 -22.75
CA PRO A 468 -6.82 -22.82 -23.10
C PRO A 468 -6.22 -23.70 -21.99
N ALA A 469 -7.06 -24.44 -21.27
CA ALA A 469 -6.65 -25.26 -20.12
C ALA A 469 -5.70 -26.42 -20.46
N GLU A 470 -5.62 -26.79 -21.73
CA GLU A 470 -4.82 -27.90 -22.27
C GLU A 470 -3.44 -27.45 -22.78
N ALA A 471 -3.14 -26.15 -22.72
CA ALA A 471 -1.88 -25.63 -23.23
C ALA A 471 -0.68 -26.17 -22.43
N GLU A 472 0.29 -26.74 -23.15
CA GLU A 472 1.57 -27.10 -22.55
C GLU A 472 2.38 -25.83 -22.26
N LEU A 473 2.91 -25.74 -21.05
CA LEU A 473 3.75 -24.62 -20.65
C LEU A 473 5.08 -24.66 -21.38
N ASP A 474 5.55 -23.49 -21.80
CA ASP A 474 6.93 -23.34 -22.25
C ASP A 474 7.86 -23.48 -21.03
N PRO A 475 8.80 -24.44 -21.01
CA PRO A 475 9.74 -24.63 -19.89
C PRO A 475 10.61 -23.40 -19.62
N THR A 476 10.73 -22.48 -20.60
CA THR A 476 11.48 -21.23 -20.47
C THR A 476 10.63 -20.07 -19.93
N GLY A 477 9.32 -20.28 -19.74
CA GLY A 477 8.37 -19.27 -19.26
C GLY A 477 7.86 -18.29 -20.32
N GLY A 478 8.13 -18.55 -21.60
CA GLY A 478 7.57 -17.77 -22.72
C GLY A 478 6.08 -18.03 -22.97
N ASN A 479 5.45 -17.19 -23.79
CA ASN A 479 4.01 -17.28 -24.10
C ASN A 479 3.69 -18.47 -25.03
N PRO A 480 3.02 -19.54 -24.55
CA PRO A 480 2.63 -20.67 -25.38
C PRO A 480 1.45 -20.34 -26.29
N LEU A 481 0.61 -19.33 -25.96
CA LEU A 481 -0.60 -19.01 -26.72
C LEU A 481 -0.29 -18.70 -28.18
N ALA A 482 0.81 -17.99 -28.43
CA ALA A 482 1.25 -17.63 -29.78
C ALA A 482 1.61 -18.85 -30.67
N LYS A 483 1.81 -20.03 -30.08
CA LYS A 483 2.16 -21.28 -30.77
C LYS A 483 0.95 -22.20 -30.98
N LEU A 484 -0.23 -21.85 -30.46
CA LEU A 484 -1.45 -22.67 -30.53
C LEU A 484 -2.33 -22.22 -31.68
N ASP A 485 -2.07 -22.70 -32.89
CA ASP A 485 -2.80 -22.31 -34.11
C ASP A 485 -4.32 -22.45 -33.95
N TRP A 486 -4.80 -23.49 -33.27
CA TRP A 486 -6.22 -23.73 -33.05
C TRP A 486 -6.90 -22.70 -32.12
N TRP A 487 -6.14 -22.04 -31.25
CA TRP A 487 -6.65 -21.02 -30.34
C TRP A 487 -6.48 -19.61 -30.93
N VAL A 488 -5.32 -19.35 -31.55
CA VAL A 488 -4.97 -18.06 -32.16
C VAL A 488 -5.86 -17.78 -33.37
N ASN A 489 -6.10 -18.77 -34.23
CA ASN A 489 -6.89 -18.57 -35.43
C ASN A 489 -8.38 -18.49 -35.08
N THR A 490 -9.03 -17.41 -35.51
CA THR A 490 -10.44 -17.14 -35.25
C THR A 490 -11.07 -16.39 -36.43
N THR A 491 -12.31 -15.94 -36.27
CA THR A 491 -13.00 -15.10 -37.25
C THR A 491 -13.11 -13.66 -36.74
N CYS A 492 -12.98 -12.70 -37.66
CA CYS A 492 -13.14 -11.29 -37.34
C CYS A 492 -14.60 -11.02 -36.92
N PRO A 493 -14.84 -10.46 -35.73
CA PRO A 493 -16.20 -10.17 -35.24
C PRO A 493 -16.89 -9.07 -36.05
N LYS A 494 -16.14 -8.27 -36.83
CA LYS A 494 -16.67 -7.20 -37.68
C LYS A 494 -17.04 -7.66 -39.09
N CYS A 495 -16.20 -8.46 -39.76
CA CYS A 495 -16.41 -8.83 -41.18
C CYS A 495 -16.59 -10.33 -41.43
N GLY A 496 -16.43 -11.19 -40.42
CA GLY A 496 -16.53 -12.66 -40.54
C GLY A 496 -15.33 -13.34 -41.21
N GLY A 497 -14.37 -12.60 -41.79
CA GLY A 497 -13.17 -13.16 -42.42
C GLY A 497 -12.16 -13.74 -41.42
N PRO A 498 -11.08 -14.38 -41.89
CA PRO A 498 -10.01 -14.90 -41.03
C PRO A 498 -9.38 -13.79 -40.18
N ALA A 499 -9.10 -14.09 -38.91
CA ALA A 499 -8.44 -13.19 -37.97
C ALA A 499 -7.58 -13.99 -36.97
N ARG A 500 -6.71 -13.29 -36.26
CA ARG A 500 -5.86 -13.86 -35.19
C ARG A 500 -6.14 -13.19 -33.87
N ARG A 501 -6.29 -13.93 -32.77
CA ARG A 501 -6.43 -13.36 -31.43
C ARG A 501 -5.16 -12.63 -31.01
N GLU A 502 -5.31 -11.61 -30.16
CA GLU A 502 -4.21 -11.15 -29.32
C GLU A 502 -3.77 -12.29 -28.40
N THR A 503 -2.47 -12.48 -28.32
CA THR A 503 -1.86 -13.56 -27.54
C THR A 503 -1.29 -13.05 -26.23
N ASP A 504 -1.05 -11.75 -26.10
CA ASP A 504 -0.72 -11.14 -24.82
C ASP A 504 -1.89 -11.28 -23.83
N THR A 505 -1.56 -11.53 -22.56
CA THR A 505 -2.50 -11.47 -21.45
C THR A 505 -2.38 -10.13 -20.72
N MET A 506 -3.37 -9.79 -19.91
CA MET A 506 -3.31 -8.64 -19.01
C MET A 506 -2.36 -8.91 -17.83
N ASP A 507 -1.81 -7.84 -17.26
CA ASP A 507 -1.07 -7.87 -16.01
C ASP A 507 -2.02 -8.06 -14.82
N THR A 508 -1.55 -8.80 -13.81
CA THR A 508 -2.29 -9.11 -12.56
C THR A 508 -2.87 -7.91 -11.80
N PHE A 509 -2.27 -6.74 -12.00
CA PHE A 509 -2.78 -5.53 -11.39
C PHE A 509 -4.14 -5.13 -11.97
N VAL A 510 -4.51 -5.60 -13.17
CA VAL A 510 -5.85 -5.36 -13.72
C VAL A 510 -6.90 -6.04 -12.84
N GLU A 511 -6.74 -7.32 -12.54
CA GLU A 511 -7.65 -8.10 -11.70
C GLU A 511 -7.77 -7.49 -10.30
N SER A 512 -6.64 -7.13 -9.69
CA SER A 512 -6.61 -6.54 -8.34
C SER A 512 -7.03 -5.07 -8.28
N SER A 513 -7.25 -4.40 -9.41
CA SER A 513 -7.69 -2.99 -9.41
C SER A 513 -9.18 -2.78 -9.14
N TRP A 514 -10.00 -3.83 -9.11
CA TRP A 514 -11.47 -3.71 -8.98
C TRP A 514 -12.15 -4.84 -8.20
N TYR A 515 -11.38 -5.83 -7.71
CA TYR A 515 -11.90 -6.99 -6.97
C TYR A 515 -12.75 -6.63 -5.74
N PHE A 516 -12.46 -5.48 -5.10
CA PHE A 516 -13.22 -4.94 -3.98
C PHE A 516 -14.63 -4.50 -4.39
N ASP A 517 -14.81 -4.03 -5.63
CA ASP A 517 -16.14 -3.73 -6.17
C ASP A 517 -16.90 -5.04 -6.41
N ARG A 518 -16.19 -6.07 -6.90
CA ARG A 518 -16.79 -7.36 -7.22
C ARG A 518 -17.27 -8.12 -5.99
N TYR A 519 -16.59 -8.06 -4.85
CA TYR A 519 -17.07 -8.69 -3.62
C TYR A 519 -18.44 -8.19 -3.16
N ALA A 520 -18.77 -6.93 -3.41
CA ALA A 520 -20.08 -6.37 -3.06
C ALA A 520 -21.22 -7.12 -3.77
N CYS A 521 -20.94 -7.71 -4.94
CA CYS A 521 -21.91 -8.44 -5.78
C CYS A 521 -21.33 -9.68 -6.46
N SER A 522 -20.58 -10.50 -5.72
CA SER A 522 -19.78 -11.62 -6.26
C SER A 522 -20.59 -12.62 -7.10
N HIS A 523 -21.86 -12.81 -6.73
CA HIS A 523 -22.78 -13.76 -7.37
C HIS A 523 -23.48 -13.20 -8.63
N TYR A 524 -23.34 -11.91 -8.92
CA TYR A 524 -24.08 -11.25 -9.99
C TYR A 524 -23.51 -11.59 -11.38
N ASP A 525 -24.27 -12.27 -12.24
CA ASP A 525 -23.81 -12.79 -13.53
C ASP A 525 -24.38 -12.04 -14.76
N GLN A 526 -25.28 -11.08 -14.56
CA GLN A 526 -25.96 -10.34 -15.63
C GLN A 526 -25.20 -9.08 -16.10
N GLY A 527 -24.09 -8.72 -15.45
CA GLY A 527 -23.26 -7.57 -15.80
C GLY A 527 -22.01 -7.46 -14.92
N ILE A 528 -21.21 -6.41 -15.16
CA ILE A 528 -19.93 -6.18 -14.47
C ILE A 528 -20.17 -6.03 -12.95
N LEU A 529 -21.10 -5.15 -12.57
CA LEU A 529 -21.49 -4.88 -11.18
C LEU A 529 -23.01 -4.74 -11.04
N ASN A 530 -23.56 -5.17 -9.90
CA ASN A 530 -24.94 -4.90 -9.53
C ASN A 530 -25.05 -3.52 -8.87
N ALA A 531 -25.77 -2.59 -9.50
CA ALA A 531 -25.84 -1.18 -9.06
C ALA A 531 -26.43 -0.98 -7.64
N GLU A 532 -27.34 -1.84 -7.19
CA GLU A 532 -27.97 -1.74 -5.87
C GLU A 532 -27.02 -2.22 -4.78
N GLU A 533 -26.41 -3.39 -4.95
CA GLU A 533 -25.49 -3.97 -3.97
C GLU A 533 -24.20 -3.15 -3.83
N VAL A 534 -23.63 -2.69 -4.95
CA VAL A 534 -22.46 -1.78 -4.90
C VAL A 534 -22.82 -0.45 -4.27
N GLY A 535 -24.03 0.08 -4.55
CA GLY A 535 -24.51 1.33 -3.96
C GLY A 535 -24.72 1.24 -2.45
N TYR A 536 -25.02 0.05 -1.91
CA TYR A 536 -25.14 -0.19 -0.48
C TYR A 536 -23.77 -0.39 0.20
N TRP A 537 -22.90 -1.23 -0.36
CA TRP A 537 -21.66 -1.65 0.31
C TRP A 537 -20.50 -0.68 0.13
N LEU A 538 -20.36 -0.03 -1.03
CA LEU A 538 -19.19 0.78 -1.37
C LEU A 538 -19.39 2.28 -1.06
N PRO A 539 -18.30 3.05 -0.89
CA PRO A 539 -16.89 2.66 -0.92
C PRO A 539 -16.49 1.77 0.27
N VAL A 540 -15.34 1.09 0.19
CA VAL A 540 -14.78 0.32 1.32
C VAL A 540 -14.53 1.29 2.48
N ASP A 541 -15.03 0.95 3.68
CA ASP A 541 -14.90 1.81 4.87
C ASP A 541 -13.50 1.76 5.46
N GLN A 542 -12.86 0.60 5.38
CA GLN A 542 -11.52 0.33 5.85
C GLN A 542 -10.81 -0.68 4.95
N TYR A 543 -9.70 -0.24 4.37
CA TYR A 543 -8.79 -1.10 3.62
C TYR A 543 -7.51 -1.36 4.41
N ILE A 544 -7.00 -2.60 4.40
CA ILE A 544 -5.84 -3.03 5.19
C ILE A 544 -4.84 -3.75 4.30
N GLY A 545 -3.59 -3.33 4.32
CA GLY A 545 -2.57 -3.95 3.48
C GLY A 545 -1.14 -3.50 3.76
N GLY A 546 -0.21 -4.03 2.99
CA GLY A 546 1.21 -3.68 3.10
C GLY A 546 1.54 -2.34 2.43
N ILE A 547 2.50 -1.59 2.98
CA ILE A 547 2.95 -0.31 2.42
C ILE A 547 3.66 -0.46 1.06
N GLU A 548 4.14 -1.65 0.72
CA GLU A 548 4.71 -2.00 -0.58
C GLU A 548 3.74 -1.71 -1.75
N HIS A 549 2.44 -1.66 -1.48
CA HIS A 549 1.39 -1.39 -2.46
C HIS A 549 0.98 0.09 -2.53
N ALA A 550 1.72 1.00 -1.85
CA ALA A 550 1.43 2.44 -1.76
C ALA A 550 1.25 3.15 -3.10
N VAL A 551 2.09 2.80 -4.09
CA VAL A 551 1.99 3.35 -5.44
C VAL A 551 1.21 2.38 -6.32
N LEU A 552 1.80 1.26 -6.76
CA LEU A 552 1.23 0.21 -7.61
C LEU A 552 -0.29 -0.02 -7.47
N HIS A 553 -0.68 -1.00 -6.66
CA HIS A 553 -2.05 -1.45 -6.49
C HIS A 553 -2.97 -0.30 -6.06
N LEU A 554 -2.55 0.53 -5.10
CA LEU A 554 -3.41 1.60 -4.59
C LEU A 554 -3.66 2.70 -5.62
N LEU A 555 -2.71 3.03 -6.49
CA LEU A 555 -2.93 4.01 -7.57
C LEU A 555 -3.81 3.40 -8.67
N TYR A 556 -3.58 2.13 -9.04
CA TYR A 556 -4.38 1.46 -10.06
C TYR A 556 -5.83 1.24 -9.60
N ALA A 557 -6.07 0.86 -8.35
CA ALA A 557 -7.41 0.77 -7.78
C ALA A 557 -8.17 2.10 -7.85
N ARG A 558 -7.50 3.21 -7.53
CA ARG A 558 -8.09 4.56 -7.64
C ARG A 558 -8.41 4.92 -9.08
N PHE A 559 -7.48 4.65 -10.01
CA PHE A 559 -7.69 4.87 -11.43
C PHE A 559 -8.89 4.05 -11.96
N PHE A 560 -8.93 2.75 -11.66
CA PHE A 560 -9.99 1.86 -12.13
C PHE A 560 -11.35 2.23 -11.55
N THR A 561 -11.41 2.67 -10.29
CA THR A 561 -12.64 3.19 -9.68
C THR A 561 -13.18 4.39 -10.46
N LYS A 562 -12.31 5.33 -10.84
CA LYS A 562 -12.69 6.51 -11.64
C LYS A 562 -13.12 6.12 -13.06
N VAL A 563 -12.45 5.15 -13.66
CA VAL A 563 -12.87 4.58 -14.96
C VAL A 563 -14.25 3.96 -14.85
N LEU A 564 -14.49 3.09 -13.86
CA LEU A 564 -15.79 2.45 -13.64
C LEU A 564 -16.90 3.47 -13.31
N ARG A 565 -16.58 4.54 -12.58
CA ARG A 565 -17.47 5.69 -12.38
C ARG A 565 -17.84 6.34 -13.70
N ASP A 566 -16.86 6.67 -14.53
CA ASP A 566 -17.10 7.36 -15.80
C ASP A 566 -17.82 6.45 -16.80
N LEU A 567 -17.57 5.14 -16.77
CA LEU A 567 -18.32 4.12 -17.53
C LEU A 567 -19.76 3.94 -17.04
N GLY A 568 -20.10 4.45 -15.85
CA GLY A 568 -21.46 4.42 -15.28
C GLY A 568 -21.74 3.23 -14.36
N HIS A 569 -20.72 2.42 -14.03
CA HIS A 569 -20.84 1.26 -13.13
C HIS A 569 -20.76 1.64 -11.65
N LEU A 570 -20.11 2.78 -11.32
CA LEU A 570 -19.96 3.30 -9.96
C LEU A 570 -20.41 4.78 -9.88
N LYS A 571 -20.61 5.29 -8.66
CA LYS A 571 -21.08 6.67 -8.40
C LYS A 571 -20.21 7.44 -7.40
N PHE A 572 -19.01 6.94 -7.11
CA PHE A 572 -18.08 7.55 -6.16
C PHE A 572 -16.67 7.61 -6.79
N ASP A 573 -15.81 8.44 -6.20
CA ASP A 573 -14.53 8.81 -6.83
C ASP A 573 -13.32 8.02 -6.33
N GLU A 574 -13.43 7.42 -5.14
CA GLU A 574 -12.32 6.76 -4.44
C GLU A 574 -12.79 5.46 -3.79
N PRO A 575 -12.05 4.35 -3.93
CA PRO A 575 -12.51 3.03 -3.50
C PRO A 575 -12.40 2.82 -1.99
N PHE A 576 -11.45 3.49 -1.33
CA PHE A 576 -11.11 3.24 0.08
C PHE A 576 -11.24 4.53 0.89
N THR A 577 -12.18 4.55 1.85
CA THR A 577 -12.40 5.69 2.75
C THR A 577 -11.24 5.85 3.74
N ARG A 578 -10.74 4.72 4.26
CA ARG A 578 -9.61 4.66 5.19
C ARG A 578 -8.63 3.58 4.76
N LEU A 579 -7.34 3.82 5.01
CA LEU A 579 -6.26 2.90 4.72
C LEU A 579 -5.41 2.67 5.97
N LEU A 580 -5.22 1.41 6.33
CA LEU A 580 -4.23 0.99 7.32
C LEU A 580 -3.12 0.23 6.63
N THR A 581 -1.91 0.80 6.67
CA THR A 581 -0.70 0.10 6.22
C THR A 581 -0.09 -0.64 7.39
N GLN A 582 -0.23 -1.96 7.43
CA GLN A 582 0.30 -2.75 8.53
C GLN A 582 1.82 -2.78 8.55
N GLY A 583 2.41 -2.88 9.74
CA GLY A 583 3.83 -3.11 9.90
C GLY A 583 4.22 -4.55 9.55
N MET A 584 5.44 -4.74 9.07
CA MET A 584 5.91 -6.05 8.64
C MET A 584 6.22 -6.97 9.81
N VAL A 585 6.03 -8.28 9.62
CA VAL A 585 6.61 -9.28 10.52
C VAL A 585 8.02 -9.59 10.01
N ILE A 586 9.02 -9.44 10.87
CA ILE A 586 10.44 -9.58 10.54
C ILE A 586 11.06 -10.78 11.26
N LEU A 587 12.00 -11.42 10.59
CA LEU A 587 12.84 -12.50 11.12
C LEU A 587 14.22 -12.44 10.45
N GLU A 588 15.24 -12.89 11.17
CA GLU A 588 16.60 -13.01 10.64
C GLU A 588 16.62 -13.99 9.45
N SER A 589 17.31 -13.59 8.37
CA SER A 589 17.59 -14.50 7.26
C SER A 589 18.90 -15.23 7.50
N VAL A 590 18.98 -16.49 7.06
CA VAL A 590 20.20 -17.30 7.19
C VAL A 590 20.60 -17.81 5.81
N LYS A 591 21.88 -17.66 5.46
CA LYS A 591 22.41 -18.02 4.14
C LYS A 591 23.66 -18.89 4.27
N CYS A 592 23.72 -19.97 3.48
CA CYS A 592 24.96 -20.69 3.20
C CYS A 592 25.63 -20.07 1.97
N PRO A 593 26.97 -19.84 1.98
CA PRO A 593 27.69 -19.37 0.80
C PRO A 593 27.51 -20.25 -0.45
N GLU A 594 27.25 -21.55 -0.26
CA GLU A 594 27.10 -22.53 -1.33
C GLU A 594 25.65 -22.86 -1.66
N HIS A 595 24.78 -22.95 -0.64
CA HIS A 595 23.41 -23.45 -0.79
C HIS A 595 22.34 -22.34 -0.73
N GLY A 596 22.76 -21.07 -0.67
CA GLY A 596 21.85 -19.93 -0.62
C GLY A 596 21.06 -19.84 0.69
N TYR A 597 19.87 -19.24 0.64
CA TYR A 597 19.02 -19.07 1.82
C TYR A 597 18.53 -20.40 2.39
N LEU A 598 18.51 -20.48 3.72
CA LEU A 598 18.10 -21.63 4.53
C LEU A 598 16.97 -21.21 5.48
N PHE A 599 16.15 -22.18 5.89
CA PHE A 599 15.20 -21.95 6.97
C PHE A 599 15.96 -21.80 8.29
N PRO A 600 15.75 -20.72 9.06
CA PRO A 600 16.46 -20.52 10.33
C PRO A 600 16.36 -21.72 11.28
N GLN A 601 15.22 -22.41 11.32
CA GLN A 601 15.00 -23.58 12.18
C GLN A 601 15.79 -24.83 11.73
N SER A 602 16.24 -24.86 10.47
CA SER A 602 17.02 -25.99 9.93
C SER A 602 18.51 -25.90 10.25
N VAL A 603 18.98 -24.76 10.76
CA VAL A 603 20.38 -24.50 11.06
C VAL A 603 20.68 -24.89 12.51
N GLN A 604 21.65 -25.77 12.70
CA GLN A 604 22.14 -26.19 14.02
C GLN A 604 23.61 -25.77 14.17
N ASP A 605 23.97 -25.25 15.35
CA ASP A 605 25.33 -24.81 15.70
C ASP A 605 25.97 -23.84 14.68
N GLY A 606 25.14 -23.00 14.02
CA GLY A 606 25.59 -22.06 13.00
C GLY A 606 26.13 -22.73 11.72
N LYS A 607 25.72 -23.98 11.43
CA LYS A 607 26.19 -24.74 10.27
C LYS A 607 25.06 -25.06 9.30
N CYS A 608 25.41 -25.07 8.01
CA CYS A 608 24.51 -25.46 6.92
C CYS A 608 24.13 -26.94 7.08
N PRO A 609 22.84 -27.31 7.04
CA PRO A 609 22.42 -28.70 7.20
C PRO A 609 22.81 -29.58 6.02
N VAL A 610 23.19 -28.98 4.89
CA VAL A 610 23.57 -29.71 3.67
C VAL A 610 25.07 -29.98 3.61
N CYS A 611 25.91 -28.95 3.81
CA CYS A 611 27.37 -29.09 3.65
C CYS A 611 28.18 -28.94 4.95
N GLY A 612 27.55 -28.66 6.09
CA GLY A 612 28.21 -28.51 7.39
C GLY A 612 29.09 -27.27 7.55
N LYS A 613 29.19 -26.41 6.52
CA LYS A 613 29.96 -25.16 6.58
C LYS A 613 29.24 -24.09 7.40
N PRO A 614 29.97 -23.12 7.98
CA PRO A 614 29.37 -21.99 8.68
C PRO A 614 28.36 -21.23 7.81
N VAL A 615 27.24 -20.84 8.40
CA VAL A 615 26.24 -19.98 7.76
C VAL A 615 26.50 -18.51 8.08
N ILE A 616 25.96 -17.63 7.24
CA ILE A 616 25.94 -16.19 7.44
C ILE A 616 24.54 -15.82 7.94
N VAL A 617 24.47 -15.24 9.14
CA VAL A 617 23.23 -14.66 9.68
C VAL A 617 23.10 -13.23 9.18
N GLY A 618 22.02 -12.95 8.45
CA GLY A 618 21.69 -11.64 7.92
C GLY A 618 21.02 -10.75 8.95
N ARG A 619 20.69 -9.52 8.52
CA ARG A 619 19.86 -8.60 9.32
C ARG A 619 18.43 -9.12 9.46
N LYS A 620 17.73 -8.64 10.48
CA LYS A 620 16.26 -8.81 10.57
C LYS A 620 15.60 -8.07 9.42
N GLU A 621 14.71 -8.76 8.73
CA GLU A 621 14.02 -8.24 7.57
C GLU A 621 12.67 -8.93 7.40
N LYS A 622 11.80 -8.38 6.54
CA LYS A 622 10.48 -8.92 6.22
C LYS A 622 10.55 -10.43 5.95
N MET A 623 9.64 -11.19 6.56
CA MET A 623 9.44 -12.60 6.22
C MET A 623 9.04 -12.75 4.74
N SER A 624 9.77 -13.58 4.01
CA SER A 624 9.50 -13.84 2.59
C SER A 624 9.92 -15.26 2.20
N LYS A 625 9.18 -15.88 1.28
CA LYS A 625 9.47 -17.24 0.79
C LYS A 625 10.85 -17.31 0.12
N SER A 626 11.25 -16.29 -0.63
CA SER A 626 12.54 -16.23 -1.33
C SER A 626 13.74 -16.24 -0.38
N LYS A 627 13.61 -15.65 0.82
CA LYS A 627 14.65 -15.63 1.85
C LYS A 627 14.57 -16.80 2.84
N LYS A 628 13.56 -17.66 2.70
CA LYS A 628 13.24 -18.79 3.60
C LYS A 628 13.18 -18.40 5.09
N ASN A 629 12.91 -17.14 5.41
CA ASN A 629 12.76 -16.63 6.78
C ASN A 629 11.29 -16.55 7.20
N THR A 630 10.47 -17.53 6.80
CA THR A 630 9.03 -17.57 7.10
C THR A 630 8.72 -18.58 8.20
N ILE A 631 7.71 -18.28 9.02
CA ILE A 631 7.11 -19.22 9.98
C ILE A 631 5.78 -19.72 9.41
N ASP A 632 5.59 -21.03 9.42
CA ASP A 632 4.33 -21.66 8.99
C ASP A 632 3.25 -21.46 10.07
N PRO A 633 2.13 -20.79 9.74
CA PRO A 633 1.00 -20.63 10.65
C PRO A 633 0.43 -21.94 11.18
N GLU A 634 0.43 -22.99 10.36
CA GLU A 634 -0.18 -24.26 10.72
C GLU A 634 0.56 -24.95 11.87
N GLU A 635 1.88 -24.88 11.89
CA GLU A 635 2.70 -25.42 12.99
C GLU A 635 2.41 -24.68 14.30
N MET A 636 2.28 -23.35 14.24
CA MET A 636 1.99 -22.54 15.43
C MET A 636 0.57 -22.77 15.94
N VAL A 637 -0.43 -22.87 15.05
CA VAL A 637 -1.81 -23.22 15.43
C VAL A 637 -1.86 -24.62 16.03
N LYS A 638 -1.15 -25.60 15.47
CA LYS A 638 -1.09 -26.96 16.04
C LYS A 638 -0.46 -26.98 17.44
N LYS A 639 0.52 -26.12 17.70
CA LYS A 639 1.24 -26.08 18.98
C LYS A 639 0.52 -25.26 20.06
N TYR A 640 -0.13 -24.16 19.69
CA TYR A 640 -0.63 -23.16 20.62
C TYR A 640 -2.12 -22.82 20.46
N GLY A 641 -2.79 -23.28 19.40
CA GLY A 641 -4.14 -22.85 19.03
C GLY A 641 -4.16 -21.54 18.26
N ALA A 642 -5.19 -21.34 17.45
CA ALA A 642 -5.48 -20.13 16.68
C ALA A 642 -5.58 -18.89 17.57
N ASP A 643 -6.29 -18.97 18.71
CA ASP A 643 -6.48 -17.81 19.59
C ASP A 643 -5.15 -17.29 20.13
N THR A 644 -4.22 -18.18 20.48
CA THR A 644 -2.89 -17.78 20.95
C THR A 644 -2.08 -17.08 19.88
N VAL A 645 -2.08 -17.63 18.66
CA VAL A 645 -1.33 -17.06 17.52
C VAL A 645 -1.85 -15.67 17.19
N ARG A 646 -3.18 -15.50 17.13
CA ARG A 646 -3.83 -14.20 16.90
C ARG A 646 -3.47 -13.22 18.00
N LEU A 647 -3.66 -13.61 19.27
CA LEU A 647 -3.40 -12.75 20.41
C LEU A 647 -1.95 -12.28 20.46
N TYR A 648 -0.99 -13.14 20.12
CA TYR A 648 0.42 -12.77 20.03
C TYR A 648 0.66 -11.66 19.01
N LEU A 649 0.22 -11.86 17.78
CA LEU A 649 0.43 -10.89 16.70
C LEU A 649 -0.26 -9.54 16.97
N LEU A 650 -1.39 -9.56 17.68
CA LEU A 650 -2.17 -8.36 18.02
C LEU A 650 -1.64 -7.64 19.27
N PHE A 651 -0.94 -8.33 20.17
CA PHE A 651 -0.38 -7.77 21.39
C PHE A 651 1.02 -7.19 21.23
N GLU A 652 1.83 -7.77 20.35
CA GLU A 652 3.26 -7.51 20.28
C GLU A 652 3.60 -6.06 19.89
N ALA A 653 2.85 -5.47 18.96
CA ALA A 653 3.07 -4.11 18.51
C ALA A 653 1.78 -3.46 17.98
N PRO A 654 1.71 -2.12 17.90
CA PRO A 654 0.64 -1.44 17.16
C PRO A 654 0.55 -1.94 15.70
N PRO A 655 -0.63 -1.91 15.06
CA PRO A 655 -0.82 -2.46 13.72
C PRO A 655 0.13 -1.91 12.66
N ASP A 656 0.53 -0.64 12.74
CA ASP A 656 1.42 0.04 11.78
C ASP A 656 2.92 -0.17 12.05
N LYS A 657 3.30 -0.81 13.17
CA LYS A 657 4.70 -1.02 13.58
C LYS A 657 5.18 -2.42 13.27
N GLU A 658 6.47 -2.58 13.00
CA GLU A 658 7.05 -3.90 12.73
C GLU A 658 6.98 -4.81 13.97
N ILE A 659 6.86 -6.12 13.75
CA ILE A 659 6.95 -7.15 14.79
C ILE A 659 8.18 -8.00 14.53
N ASP A 660 9.06 -8.04 15.51
CA ASP A 660 10.13 -9.02 15.60
C ASP A 660 9.56 -10.34 16.12
N TRP A 661 9.60 -11.39 15.30
CA TRP A 661 9.06 -12.69 15.69
C TRP A 661 9.86 -13.33 16.84
N SER A 662 9.18 -13.94 17.81
CA SER A 662 9.80 -14.63 18.93
C SER A 662 8.96 -15.81 19.45
N ASP A 663 9.58 -17.00 19.46
CA ASP A 663 8.96 -18.23 19.97
C ASP A 663 8.72 -18.20 21.49
N ASP A 664 9.52 -17.45 22.25
CA ASP A 664 9.34 -17.28 23.69
C ASP A 664 8.14 -16.40 24.03
N ARG A 665 7.93 -15.33 23.25
CA ARG A 665 6.84 -14.36 23.51
C ARG A 665 5.47 -14.93 23.20
N ILE A 666 5.32 -15.78 22.17
CA ILE A 666 4.05 -16.48 21.90
C ILE A 666 3.69 -17.45 23.03
N GLN A 667 4.66 -18.12 23.65
CA GLN A 667 4.41 -18.99 24.81
C GLN A 667 3.82 -18.20 26.00
N GLY A 668 4.18 -16.94 26.15
CA GLY A 668 3.59 -16.04 27.14
C GLY A 668 2.08 -15.81 26.94
N GLN A 669 1.63 -15.73 25.67
CA GLN A 669 0.21 -15.62 25.35
C GLN A 669 -0.54 -16.92 25.65
N PHE A 670 0.08 -18.06 25.33
CA PHE A 670 -0.49 -19.37 25.63
C PHE A 670 -0.74 -19.54 27.14
N ARG A 671 0.25 -19.19 27.97
CA ARG A 671 0.14 -19.22 29.43
C ARG A 671 -0.98 -18.31 29.95
N PHE A 672 -1.17 -17.15 29.34
CA PHE A 672 -2.26 -16.25 29.71
C PHE A 672 -3.63 -16.87 29.45
N LEU A 673 -3.86 -17.49 28.28
CA LEU A 673 -5.13 -18.16 27.98
C LEU A 673 -5.37 -19.38 28.91
N HIS A 674 -4.33 -20.13 29.26
CA HIS A 674 -4.43 -21.18 30.27
C HIS A 674 -4.83 -20.67 31.66
N ARG A 675 -4.28 -19.52 32.09
CA ARG A 675 -4.69 -18.87 33.35
C ARG A 675 -6.16 -18.48 33.31
N LEU A 676 -6.62 -17.91 32.20
CA LEU A 676 -8.01 -17.53 31.99
C LEU A 676 -8.96 -18.75 32.06
N TRP A 677 -8.60 -19.85 31.40
CA TRP A 677 -9.33 -21.12 31.49
C TRP A 677 -9.41 -21.65 32.93
N THR A 678 -8.27 -21.66 33.63
CA THR A 678 -8.19 -22.13 35.02
C THR A 678 -9.04 -21.27 35.95
N PHE A 679 -9.02 -19.96 35.76
CA PHE A 679 -9.87 -19.01 36.49
C PHE A 679 -11.36 -19.32 36.27
N ALA A 680 -11.79 -19.48 35.02
CA ALA A 680 -13.17 -19.82 34.70
C ALA A 680 -13.59 -21.16 35.31
N ALA A 681 -12.73 -22.19 35.24
CA ALA A 681 -12.99 -23.50 35.83
C ALA A 681 -13.13 -23.41 37.37
N ARG A 682 -12.24 -22.65 38.04
CA ARG A 682 -12.28 -22.45 39.50
C ARG A 682 -13.58 -21.80 39.97
N HIS A 683 -14.08 -20.81 39.22
CA HIS A 683 -15.25 -20.03 39.63
C HIS A 683 -16.57 -20.47 38.97
N ARG A 684 -16.55 -21.51 38.13
CA ARG A 684 -17.67 -21.93 37.26
C ARG A 684 -19.01 -22.02 37.97
N ASP A 685 -19.10 -22.81 39.04
CA ASP A 685 -20.39 -23.10 39.67
C ASP A 685 -20.98 -21.86 40.36
N GLY A 686 -20.14 -21.05 41.02
CA GLY A 686 -20.57 -19.79 41.62
C GLY A 686 -20.97 -18.75 40.56
N LEU A 687 -20.30 -18.71 39.41
CA LEU A 687 -20.68 -17.86 38.29
C LEU A 687 -22.03 -18.30 37.68
N ILE A 688 -22.28 -19.59 37.50
CA ILE A 688 -23.56 -20.11 36.98
C ILE A 688 -24.69 -19.85 37.98
N GLU A 689 -24.46 -20.11 39.26
CA GLU A 689 -25.43 -19.84 40.33
C GLU A 689 -25.83 -18.35 40.33
N ALA A 690 -24.86 -17.44 40.26
CA ALA A 690 -25.12 -16.01 40.21
C ALA A 690 -25.93 -15.60 38.96
N ASN A 691 -25.74 -16.25 37.80
CA ASN A 691 -26.53 -15.99 36.57
C ASN A 691 -28.02 -16.07 36.82
N ARG A 692 -28.41 -17.15 37.52
CA ARG A 692 -29.81 -17.55 37.68
C ARG A 692 -30.51 -16.65 38.69
N LEU A 693 -29.75 -16.01 39.57
CA LEU A 693 -30.26 -15.30 40.75
C LEU A 693 -30.15 -13.78 40.64
N LEU A 694 -29.22 -13.23 39.84
CA LEU A 694 -28.96 -11.79 39.78
C LEU A 694 -28.77 -11.28 38.35
N THR A 695 -29.68 -10.40 37.91
CA THR A 695 -29.53 -9.62 36.67
C THR A 695 -29.08 -8.20 37.02
N ASN A 696 -27.81 -7.89 36.80
CA ASN A 696 -27.15 -6.58 36.99
C ASN A 696 -26.83 -6.20 38.46
N PRO A 697 -25.74 -6.74 39.03
CA PRO A 697 -25.34 -6.49 40.42
C PRO A 697 -24.66 -5.12 40.60
N ALA A 698 -25.10 -4.38 41.61
CA ALA A 698 -24.40 -3.20 42.12
C ALA A 698 -23.27 -3.61 43.09
N PRO A 699 -22.15 -2.88 43.15
CA PRO A 699 -21.09 -3.18 44.11
C PRO A 699 -21.55 -2.91 45.55
N GLY A 700 -21.04 -3.71 46.48
CA GLY A 700 -21.20 -3.46 47.92
C GLY A 700 -20.33 -2.35 48.46
N PRO A 701 -20.40 -2.08 49.77
CA PRO A 701 -19.56 -1.06 50.39
C PRO A 701 -18.08 -1.47 50.49
N ALA A 702 -17.75 -2.75 50.28
CA ALA A 702 -16.37 -3.23 50.38
C ALA A 702 -15.48 -2.61 49.28
N ALA A 703 -14.26 -2.23 49.65
CA ALA A 703 -13.34 -1.51 48.77
C ALA A 703 -12.95 -2.31 47.52
N ASP A 704 -12.78 -3.62 47.65
CA ASP A 704 -12.45 -4.53 46.54
C ASP A 704 -13.60 -4.68 45.54
N GLU A 705 -14.85 -4.64 46.00
CA GLU A 705 -16.03 -4.63 45.14
C GLU A 705 -16.16 -3.33 44.35
N GLN A 706 -15.96 -2.18 45.01
CA GLN A 706 -15.96 -0.88 44.35
C GLN A 706 -14.82 -0.80 43.32
N ALA A 707 -13.63 -1.31 43.66
CA ALA A 707 -12.48 -1.36 42.76
C ALA A 707 -12.77 -2.22 41.51
N LEU A 708 -13.27 -3.45 41.68
CA LEU A 708 -13.60 -4.32 40.56
C LEU A 708 -14.69 -3.73 39.65
N PHE A 709 -15.74 -3.15 40.24
CA PHE A 709 -16.81 -2.49 39.48
C PHE A 709 -16.30 -1.31 38.66
N ARG A 710 -15.53 -0.41 39.29
CA ARG A 710 -14.90 0.73 38.63
C ARG A 710 -13.96 0.28 37.52
N LYS A 711 -13.03 -0.64 37.82
CA LYS A 711 -12.05 -1.16 36.86
C LYS A 711 -12.72 -1.82 35.66
N THR A 712 -13.84 -2.52 35.87
CA THR A 712 -14.63 -3.12 34.78
C THR A 712 -15.12 -2.04 33.82
N HIS A 713 -15.77 -0.99 34.34
CA HIS A 713 -16.29 0.09 33.51
C HIS A 713 -15.18 0.92 32.83
N GLU A 714 -14.07 1.19 33.54
CA GLU A 714 -12.89 1.84 32.96
C GLU A 714 -12.32 1.03 31.81
N THR A 715 -12.22 -0.29 31.98
CA THR A 715 -11.70 -1.18 30.94
C THR A 715 -12.64 -1.21 29.74
N VAL A 716 -13.96 -1.25 29.94
CA VAL A 716 -14.93 -1.15 28.83
C VAL A 716 -14.74 0.15 28.04
N ARG A 717 -14.62 1.29 28.72
CA ARG A 717 -14.33 2.58 28.06
C ARG A 717 -13.01 2.52 27.28
N ASP A 718 -11.94 2.08 27.94
CA ASP A 718 -10.58 2.14 27.41
C ASP A 718 -10.38 1.19 26.23
N VAL A 719 -10.88 -0.05 26.32
CA VAL A 719 -10.83 -1.02 25.22
C VAL A 719 -11.63 -0.49 24.02
N THR A 720 -12.83 0.08 24.26
CA THR A 720 -13.65 0.66 23.19
C THR A 720 -12.91 1.78 22.44
N ASP A 721 -12.36 2.76 23.17
CA ASP A 721 -11.61 3.88 22.57
C ASP A 721 -10.35 3.38 21.84
N ARG A 722 -9.62 2.43 22.43
CA ARG A 722 -8.40 1.87 21.84
C ARG A 722 -8.69 1.08 20.57
N VAL A 723 -9.75 0.26 20.52
CA VAL A 723 -10.14 -0.47 19.30
C VAL A 723 -10.63 0.51 18.22
N ASP A 724 -11.42 1.53 18.57
CA ASP A 724 -11.83 2.58 17.61
C ASP A 724 -10.63 3.35 17.03
N ARG A 725 -9.52 3.46 17.79
CA ARG A 725 -8.24 4.07 17.36
C ARG A 725 -7.20 3.08 16.86
N TRP A 726 -7.54 1.81 16.66
CA TRP A 726 -6.62 0.76 16.20
C TRP A 726 -5.43 0.47 17.13
N MET A 727 -5.50 0.85 18.40
CA MET A 727 -4.46 0.57 19.41
C MET A 727 -4.67 -0.81 20.07
N LEU A 728 -4.74 -1.85 19.24
CA LEU A 728 -5.15 -3.22 19.61
C LEU A 728 -4.28 -3.83 20.72
N ASN A 729 -2.96 -3.62 20.66
CA ASN A 729 -2.02 -4.10 21.68
C ASN A 729 -2.32 -3.54 23.07
N THR A 730 -2.62 -2.24 23.15
CA THR A 730 -2.96 -1.60 24.42
C THR A 730 -4.36 -1.93 24.90
N ALA A 731 -5.29 -2.27 23.99
CA ALA A 731 -6.60 -2.80 24.37
C ALA A 731 -6.46 -4.15 25.10
N ILE A 732 -5.61 -5.05 24.58
CA ILE A 732 -5.27 -6.31 25.25
C ILE A 732 -4.56 -6.06 26.59
N ALA A 733 -3.71 -5.03 26.70
CA ALA A 733 -3.09 -4.66 27.97
C ALA A 733 -4.15 -4.26 29.03
N SER A 734 -5.13 -3.43 28.67
CA SER A 734 -6.24 -3.08 29.57
C SER A 734 -7.07 -4.30 29.97
N LEU A 735 -7.30 -5.25 29.05
CA LEU A 735 -7.96 -6.53 29.39
C LEU A 735 -7.15 -7.33 30.41
N ARG A 736 -5.83 -7.42 30.25
CA ARG A 736 -4.95 -8.12 31.20
C ARG A 736 -4.99 -7.49 32.59
N GLU A 737 -5.07 -6.17 32.69
CA GLU A 737 -5.24 -5.47 33.96
C GLU A 737 -6.57 -5.83 34.64
N LEU A 738 -7.68 -5.80 33.91
CA LEU A 738 -8.97 -6.25 34.44
C LEU A 738 -8.93 -7.72 34.87
N PHE A 739 -8.27 -8.58 34.09
CA PHE A 739 -8.12 -9.99 34.45
C PHE A 739 -7.33 -10.18 35.76
N ASN A 740 -6.29 -9.37 35.99
CA ASN A 740 -5.55 -9.41 37.26
C ASN A 740 -6.43 -8.98 38.43
N GLU A 741 -7.26 -7.94 38.25
CA GLU A 741 -8.23 -7.49 39.25
C GLU A 741 -9.24 -8.61 39.59
N MET A 742 -9.84 -9.23 38.56
CA MET A 742 -10.75 -10.37 38.75
C MET A 742 -10.06 -11.56 39.43
N SER A 743 -8.82 -11.86 39.06
CA SER A 743 -8.07 -12.98 39.64
C SER A 743 -7.71 -12.77 41.10
N GLY A 744 -7.60 -11.52 41.56
CA GLY A 744 -7.37 -11.18 42.96
C GLY A 744 -8.65 -11.04 43.79
N PHE A 745 -9.82 -11.02 43.15
CA PHE A 745 -11.12 -10.89 43.81
C PHE A 745 -11.64 -12.23 44.30
N GLU A 746 -11.73 -12.40 45.61
CA GLU A 746 -12.24 -13.63 46.24
C GLU A 746 -13.70 -13.41 46.72
N PRO A 747 -14.69 -14.15 46.17
CA PRO A 747 -16.08 -14.00 46.58
C PRO A 747 -16.37 -14.44 48.02
N GLY A 748 -15.49 -15.27 48.61
CA GLY A 748 -15.61 -15.75 49.99
C GLY A 748 -16.80 -16.68 50.23
N GLU A 749 -17.10 -16.90 51.52
CA GLU A 749 -18.23 -17.69 52.02
C GLU A 749 -19.21 -16.79 52.82
N GLY A 750 -20.43 -17.28 53.08
CA GLY A 750 -21.43 -16.54 53.89
C GLY A 750 -22.47 -15.77 53.07
N GLU A 751 -23.20 -14.85 53.74
CA GLU A 751 -24.40 -14.19 53.20
C GLU A 751 -24.11 -13.31 51.96
N ASP A 752 -22.91 -12.75 51.85
CA ASP A 752 -22.50 -11.90 50.73
C ASP A 752 -22.03 -12.67 49.48
N ARG A 753 -21.85 -14.00 49.58
CA ARG A 753 -21.24 -14.83 48.53
C ARG A 753 -21.94 -14.66 47.19
N THR A 754 -23.26 -14.76 47.15
CA THR A 754 -24.05 -14.67 45.91
C THR A 754 -23.89 -13.31 45.24
N ARG A 755 -23.88 -12.23 46.02
CA ARG A 755 -23.70 -10.86 45.55
C ARG A 755 -22.31 -10.63 44.95
N ARG A 756 -21.27 -11.11 45.64
CA ARG A 756 -19.86 -11.01 45.19
C ARG A 756 -19.60 -11.86 43.94
N TYR A 757 -20.16 -13.07 43.86
CA TYR A 757 -20.14 -13.85 42.61
C TYR A 757 -20.93 -13.17 41.49
N GLY A 758 -22.03 -12.48 41.80
CA GLY A 758 -22.74 -11.61 40.86
C GLY A 758 -21.80 -10.56 40.26
N LEU A 759 -21.07 -9.82 41.11
CA LEU A 759 -20.12 -8.81 40.64
C LEU A 759 -18.97 -9.42 39.80
N LEU A 760 -18.43 -10.57 40.24
CA LEU A 760 -17.39 -11.28 39.49
C LEU A 760 -17.91 -11.72 38.11
N ARG A 761 -19.15 -12.23 38.04
CA ARG A 761 -19.81 -12.58 36.78
C ARG A 761 -19.99 -11.37 35.90
N PHE A 762 -20.49 -10.26 36.44
CA PHE A 762 -20.66 -9.01 35.72
C PHE A 762 -19.36 -8.55 35.05
N ALA A 763 -18.23 -8.62 35.78
CA ALA A 763 -16.91 -8.29 35.27
C ALA A 763 -16.44 -9.29 34.22
N PHE A 764 -16.64 -10.59 34.47
CA PHE A 764 -16.16 -11.65 33.60
C PHE A 764 -16.89 -11.70 32.26
N GLU A 765 -18.22 -11.54 32.25
CA GLU A 765 -19.00 -11.46 31.01
C GLU A 765 -18.53 -10.30 30.12
N ARG A 766 -18.31 -9.11 30.69
CA ARG A 766 -17.80 -7.94 29.96
C ARG A 766 -16.39 -8.17 29.45
N PHE A 767 -15.53 -8.77 30.27
CA PHE A 767 -14.20 -9.17 29.87
C PHE A 767 -14.24 -10.12 28.67
N LEU A 768 -15.07 -11.17 28.70
CA LEU A 768 -15.19 -12.12 27.60
C LEU A 768 -15.78 -11.47 26.34
N LEU A 769 -16.79 -10.60 26.46
CA LEU A 769 -17.31 -9.82 25.31
C LEU A 769 -16.22 -8.98 24.65
N MET A 770 -15.36 -8.34 25.44
CA MET A 770 -14.27 -7.51 24.92
C MET A 770 -13.09 -8.32 24.39
N LEU A 771 -12.83 -9.51 24.95
CA LEU A 771 -11.77 -10.42 24.49
C LEU A 771 -12.19 -11.18 23.22
N ASN A 772 -13.50 -11.38 23.00
CA ASN A 772 -14.06 -12.17 21.91
C ASN A 772 -13.54 -11.81 20.50
N PRO A 773 -13.35 -10.52 20.12
CA PRO A 773 -12.71 -10.19 18.84
C PRO A 773 -11.28 -10.73 18.68
N PHE A 774 -10.54 -10.87 19.79
CA PHE A 774 -9.15 -11.31 19.82
C PHE A 774 -9.03 -12.83 19.89
N CYS A 775 -9.78 -13.45 20.81
CA CYS A 775 -9.78 -14.89 21.09
C CYS A 775 -11.21 -15.47 20.96
N PRO A 776 -11.77 -15.53 19.74
CA PRO A 776 -13.17 -15.88 19.53
C PRO A 776 -13.53 -17.30 19.96
N HIS A 777 -12.61 -18.27 19.83
CA HIS A 777 -12.91 -19.68 20.11
C HIS A 777 -13.03 -19.93 21.62
N LEU A 778 -12.01 -19.50 22.37
CA LEU A 778 -11.99 -19.58 23.82
C LEU A 778 -13.18 -18.83 24.43
N CYS A 779 -13.47 -17.62 23.95
CA CYS A 779 -14.61 -16.87 24.47
C CYS A 779 -15.92 -17.62 24.21
N GLN A 780 -16.14 -18.13 22.99
CA GLN A 780 -17.37 -18.86 22.67
C GLN A 780 -17.52 -20.15 23.52
N GLU A 781 -16.43 -20.85 23.82
CA GLU A 781 -16.42 -21.98 24.76
C GLU A 781 -16.83 -21.56 26.18
N LEU A 782 -16.20 -20.51 26.71
CA LEU A 782 -16.47 -20.03 28.06
C LEU A 782 -17.90 -19.47 28.19
N PHE A 783 -18.44 -18.87 27.14
CA PHE A 783 -19.85 -18.47 27.10
C PHE A 783 -20.79 -19.66 27.26
N ALA A 784 -20.53 -20.75 26.53
CA ALA A 784 -21.32 -21.97 26.62
C ALA A 784 -21.20 -22.64 28.00
N GLU A 785 -19.99 -22.75 28.54
CA GLU A 785 -19.74 -23.33 29.88
C GLU A 785 -20.39 -22.54 31.02
N LEU A 786 -20.56 -21.22 30.87
CA LEU A 786 -21.17 -20.33 31.88
C LEU A 786 -22.68 -20.09 31.69
N GLU A 787 -23.30 -20.83 30.78
CA GLU A 787 -24.73 -20.71 30.43
C GLU A 787 -25.13 -19.27 30.06
N ILE A 788 -24.22 -18.53 29.41
CA ILE A 788 -24.54 -17.19 28.89
C ILE A 788 -25.36 -17.38 27.59
N PRO A 789 -26.59 -16.85 27.50
CA PRO A 789 -27.44 -17.10 26.33
C PRO A 789 -26.92 -16.41 25.07
N GLY A 790 -27.02 -17.11 23.94
CA GLY A 790 -26.67 -16.59 22.61
C GLY A 790 -25.23 -16.88 22.18
N SER A 791 -24.88 -16.39 20.99
CA SER A 791 -23.50 -16.44 20.49
C SER A 791 -22.78 -15.14 20.82
N ALA A 792 -21.50 -15.21 21.17
CA ALA A 792 -20.70 -14.05 21.56
C ALA A 792 -20.70 -12.94 20.48
N PHE A 793 -20.84 -13.29 19.20
CA PHE A 793 -20.88 -12.34 18.08
C PHE A 793 -22.25 -11.68 17.86
N LYS A 794 -23.32 -12.25 18.42
CA LYS A 794 -24.69 -11.72 18.33
C LYS A 794 -25.05 -10.84 19.53
N LEU A 795 -24.21 -10.85 20.56
CA LEU A 795 -24.40 -10.01 21.74
C LEU A 795 -23.83 -8.60 21.49
N PRO A 796 -24.49 -7.56 22.02
CA PRO A 796 -24.02 -6.19 21.86
C PRO A 796 -22.69 -5.98 22.59
N TRP A 797 -21.85 -5.11 22.04
CA TRP A 797 -20.64 -4.64 22.70
C TRP A 797 -20.98 -3.99 24.06
N PRO A 798 -20.25 -4.28 25.14
CA PRO A 798 -20.61 -3.80 26.47
C PRO A 798 -20.53 -2.26 26.56
N SER A 799 -21.49 -1.67 27.27
CA SER A 799 -21.47 -0.25 27.64
C SER A 799 -20.85 -0.03 29.01
N PHE A 800 -20.30 1.16 29.24
CA PHE A 800 -19.79 1.57 30.55
C PHE A 800 -20.70 2.63 31.20
N ASP A 801 -20.74 2.63 32.54
CA ASP A 801 -21.40 3.69 33.32
C ASP A 801 -20.45 4.89 33.45
N LYS A 802 -20.90 6.05 32.96
CA LYS A 802 -20.15 7.31 33.03
C LYS A 802 -19.86 7.75 34.47
N ARG A 803 -20.72 7.41 35.43
CA ARG A 803 -20.53 7.71 36.85
C ARG A 803 -19.44 6.85 37.46
N ALA A 804 -19.40 5.56 37.11
CA ALA A 804 -18.40 4.63 37.59
C ALA A 804 -16.97 4.97 37.12
N VAL A 805 -16.82 5.60 35.95
CA VAL A 805 -15.53 6.00 35.39
C VAL A 805 -15.17 7.48 35.64
N ALA A 806 -16.04 8.22 36.33
CA ALA A 806 -15.75 9.59 36.73
C ALA A 806 -14.61 9.56 37.75
N ARG A 807 -13.53 10.28 37.46
CA ARG A 807 -12.49 10.50 38.45
C ARG A 807 -13.01 11.53 39.44
N GLU A 808 -12.95 11.22 40.73
CA GLU A 808 -13.24 12.19 41.79
C GLU A 808 -12.09 13.20 41.90
N GLU A 809 -10.85 12.77 41.61
CA GLU A 809 -9.64 13.60 41.67
C GLU A 809 -8.69 13.40 40.47
N PHE A 810 -7.88 14.40 40.16
CA PHE A 810 -6.81 14.36 39.15
C PHE A 810 -5.46 14.82 39.72
N GLU A 811 -4.36 14.35 39.13
CA GLU A 811 -3.01 14.82 39.49
C GLU A 811 -2.80 16.24 38.94
N LEU A 812 -2.81 17.23 39.84
CA LEU A 812 -2.57 18.64 39.56
C LEU A 812 -1.07 18.93 39.56
N ILE A 813 -0.56 19.40 38.42
CA ILE A 813 0.84 19.80 38.26
C ILE A 813 1.04 21.22 38.81
N LEU A 814 2.01 21.41 39.72
CA LEU A 814 2.29 22.71 40.33
C LEU A 814 3.63 23.27 39.85
N GLN A 815 3.59 24.48 39.28
CA GLN A 815 4.74 25.15 38.69
C GLN A 815 5.00 26.54 39.31
N VAL A 816 6.26 26.97 39.27
CA VAL A 816 6.65 28.36 39.55
C VAL A 816 7.51 28.87 38.40
N ASN A 817 7.13 29.99 37.77
CA ASN A 817 7.76 30.54 36.57
C ASN A 817 7.95 29.48 35.46
N GLY A 818 6.95 28.61 35.26
CA GLY A 818 6.94 27.57 34.23
C GLY A 818 7.78 26.33 34.56
N LYS A 819 8.46 26.28 35.72
CA LYS A 819 9.23 25.10 36.16
C LYS A 819 8.39 24.23 37.11
N LEU A 820 8.35 22.93 36.87
CA LEU A 820 7.69 21.95 37.74
C LEU A 820 8.32 21.93 39.15
N ARG A 821 7.49 22.06 40.19
CA ARG A 821 7.92 22.06 41.60
C ARG A 821 7.31 20.92 42.41
N ALA A 822 6.04 20.64 42.18
CA ALA A 822 5.32 19.59 42.89
C ALA A 822 4.18 19.04 42.03
N LYS A 823 3.61 17.95 42.52
CA LYS A 823 2.35 17.39 42.04
C LYS A 823 1.50 17.06 43.26
N THR A 824 0.19 17.24 43.15
CA THR A 824 -0.78 16.91 44.21
C THR A 824 -2.06 16.39 43.59
N MET A 825 -2.93 15.74 44.35
CA MET A 825 -4.28 15.41 43.90
C MET A 825 -5.22 16.60 44.12
N ALA A 826 -6.18 16.79 43.22
CA ALA A 826 -7.21 17.81 43.32
C ALA A 826 -8.56 17.30 42.80
N PRO A 827 -9.70 17.70 43.38
CA PRO A 827 -11.02 17.29 42.89
C PRO A 827 -11.26 17.72 41.44
N VAL A 828 -11.93 16.88 40.63
CA VAL A 828 -12.19 17.17 39.21
C VAL A 828 -13.15 18.34 39.01
N ASP A 829 -14.06 18.56 39.95
CA ASP A 829 -15.00 19.68 39.98
C ASP A 829 -14.42 20.96 40.58
N ALA A 830 -13.23 20.91 41.17
CA ALA A 830 -12.57 22.04 41.81
C ALA A 830 -12.57 23.28 40.88
N SER A 831 -13.05 24.39 41.45
CA SER A 831 -13.03 25.72 40.88
C SER A 831 -11.60 26.23 40.73
N GLU A 832 -11.44 27.29 39.94
CA GLU A 832 -10.13 27.91 39.75
C GLU A 832 -9.51 28.38 41.08
N GLU A 833 -10.33 28.89 41.99
CA GLU A 833 -9.89 29.36 43.31
C GLU A 833 -9.51 28.20 44.24
N GLU A 834 -10.25 27.10 44.23
CA GLU A 834 -9.88 25.90 44.99
C GLU A 834 -8.56 25.31 44.50
N LEU A 835 -8.32 25.27 43.18
CA LEU A 835 -7.05 24.82 42.62
C LEU A 835 -5.88 25.73 43.01
N LYS A 836 -6.10 27.06 43.08
CA LYS A 836 -5.09 28.01 43.59
C LYS A 836 -4.80 27.76 45.07
N GLN A 837 -5.82 27.55 45.89
CA GLN A 837 -5.65 27.25 47.31
C GLN A 837 -4.88 25.96 47.54
N ILE A 838 -5.23 24.88 46.82
CA ILE A 838 -4.50 23.61 46.82
C ILE A 838 -3.03 23.82 46.42
N ALA A 839 -2.78 24.66 45.40
CA ALA A 839 -1.43 24.96 44.95
C ALA A 839 -0.60 25.72 46.00
N PHE A 840 -1.17 26.72 46.67
CA PHE A 840 -0.46 27.50 47.70
C PHE A 840 -0.34 26.80 49.05
N ALA A 841 -1.25 25.85 49.35
CA ALA A 841 -1.14 24.97 50.52
C ALA A 841 -0.02 23.91 50.36
N ASN A 842 0.48 23.70 49.15
CA ASN A 842 1.59 22.79 48.91
C ASN A 842 2.91 23.39 49.43
N GLU A 843 3.56 22.70 50.37
CA GLU A 843 4.78 23.16 51.06
C GLU A 843 5.88 23.64 50.10
N ARG A 844 6.13 22.90 49.01
CA ARG A 844 7.17 23.26 48.02
C ARG A 844 6.83 24.52 47.23
N ILE A 845 5.55 24.79 46.98
CA ILE A 845 5.12 26.03 46.33
C ILE A 845 5.18 27.18 47.33
N ALA A 846 4.74 26.97 48.57
CA ALA A 846 4.82 27.97 49.64
C ALA A 846 6.27 28.41 49.90
N GLU A 847 7.23 27.48 49.97
CA GLU A 847 8.66 27.79 50.11
C GLU A 847 9.21 28.61 48.94
N GLN A 848 8.88 28.22 47.70
CA GLN A 848 9.39 28.88 46.49
C GLN A 848 8.79 30.29 46.27
N THR A 849 7.63 30.55 46.86
CA THR A 849 6.89 31.81 46.76
C THR A 849 7.03 32.68 48.02
N ALA A 850 7.70 32.18 49.06
CA ALA A 850 7.91 32.89 50.32
C ALA A 850 8.56 34.27 50.11
N GLY A 851 7.94 35.32 50.65
CA GLY A 851 8.40 36.70 50.56
C GLY A 851 8.24 37.35 49.18
N LYS A 852 7.58 36.70 48.22
CA LYS A 852 7.37 37.22 46.86
C LYS A 852 5.88 37.23 46.51
N ALA A 853 5.32 38.41 46.23
CA ALA A 853 3.94 38.51 45.77
C ALA A 853 3.82 37.96 44.34
N PRO A 854 2.92 37.01 44.06
CA PRO A 854 2.73 36.48 42.71
C PRO A 854 2.16 37.57 41.79
N LYS A 855 2.83 37.83 40.66
CA LYS A 855 2.34 38.74 39.62
C LYS A 855 1.12 38.18 38.91
N LYS A 856 1.08 36.86 38.72
CA LYS A 856 -0.03 36.16 38.04
C LYS A 856 -0.06 34.70 38.46
N VAL A 857 -1.25 34.14 38.66
CA VAL A 857 -1.43 32.69 38.79
C VAL A 857 -2.22 32.19 37.60
N ILE A 858 -1.66 31.25 36.86
CA ILE A 858 -2.27 30.67 35.67
C ILE A 858 -2.78 29.28 36.03
N VAL A 859 -4.09 29.09 35.92
CA VAL A 859 -4.72 27.80 36.13
C VAL A 859 -5.17 27.25 34.79
N VAL A 860 -4.77 26.01 34.51
CA VAL A 860 -5.34 25.21 33.42
C VAL A 860 -6.14 24.10 34.07
N LYS A 861 -7.48 24.26 34.09
CA LYS A 861 -8.40 23.35 34.77
C LYS A 861 -8.16 21.90 34.34
N GLY A 862 -8.12 20.99 35.32
CA GLY A 862 -7.86 19.56 35.07
C GLY A 862 -6.40 19.22 34.73
N LYS A 863 -5.45 20.16 34.83
CA LYS A 863 -4.07 19.95 34.40
C LYS A 863 -3.00 20.56 35.30
N LEU A 864 -2.97 21.89 35.48
CA LEU A 864 -1.88 22.55 36.21
C LEU A 864 -2.25 23.89 36.85
N VAL A 865 -1.46 24.30 37.84
CA VAL A 865 -1.37 25.68 38.35
C VAL A 865 0.08 26.14 38.22
N ASN A 866 0.30 27.29 37.59
CA ASN A 866 1.61 27.93 37.47
C ASN A 866 1.60 29.31 38.14
N VAL A 867 2.44 29.47 39.16
CA VAL A 867 2.61 30.73 39.89
C VAL A 867 3.74 31.53 39.26
N VAL A 868 3.41 32.71 38.74
CA VAL A 868 4.38 33.64 38.13
C VAL A 868 4.76 34.70 39.16
N LEU A 869 6.05 34.79 39.49
CA LEU A 869 6.62 35.70 40.49
C LEU A 869 7.21 36.98 39.87
#